data_AF-A0A8H3BMF8-F1
#
_entry.id   AF-A0A8H3BMF8-F1
#
_cell.length_a   1.000
_cell.length_b   1.000
_cell.length_c   1.000
_cell.angle_alpha   90.00
_cell.angle_beta   90.00
_cell.angle_gamma   90.00
#
_symmetry.space_group_name_H-M   'P 1'
#
loop_
_entity.id
_entity.type
_entity.pdbx_description
1 polymer ?
#
loop_
_entity_poly.entity_id
_entity_poly.type
_entity_poly.pdbx_seq_one_letter_code
_entity_poly.pdbx_strand_id
1 'polypeptide(L)'
;MDQLLHTHQTTHASALAHPHAPRPAKRKVETDEFEEFDLAPVEVEDEEDRPPKRRRANSLPALSERVPTSAPAAQSQLSTDAAAPQDDNTGSECMQITSAPMAAHDVLPALAVHISPLTKLPSPARPVDRLRSPSTPLARTTPTRRVAHVPSLTPLITRETLKELDLEAILRNPQLRHDLLFDPGLQFRPTSGRKKRDLTDKYWQAVQIEVETGCACTSFDERGRRLPCVCGALLSRATSSRTLPSRIPPLVSELCHVLQSVVHSASADPTLIAQELRHGVFDSHGVFKNLGSVLKQHCAPMRDRAVEMMVAVAARPGGGVRAVRMCFEILELMKLDIANHQLQALRPYLFETAVDFELKTFQERHERGLLTLTTTQEWLRKAYSTFSSPPPTMQLLSHALTSLVFSPPATVSTPPPPTTTPLSQRLPHIAPPPGYPETLYLDHARLAGLTADAADLGVLYSVLMLFRQLVYSGGQKVSLEDSVVDRVKREIWEVGPVRLGLCFSGRKPGDDEEWEKWRLGMRDVVLQVAVRANQVRLGTSDSKTLPDPKMLAMLESWTDTNLRPDAPLAKLFKGRLAKAVEQVVNSRKKEDEKEVLAAGLEPLMPEIRHLGERIGKLVSFHGRVYRGLYEAEGFLA
;
A
#
# COMPACT_ATOMS: atom_id res chain seq x y z
N MET A 1 87.59 -3.55 -15.80
CA MET A 1 86.83 -3.02 -14.64
C MET A 1 85.90 -4.14 -14.15
N ASP A 2 86.43 -5.29 -13.74
CA ASP A 2 87.15 -5.53 -12.46
C ASP A 2 86.16 -5.36 -11.29
N GLN A 3 85.79 -6.36 -10.46
CA GLN A 3 86.46 -7.60 -10.07
C GLN A 3 85.46 -8.60 -9.41
N LEU A 4 85.67 -9.89 -9.70
CA LEU A 4 85.81 -11.07 -8.80
C LEU A 4 84.64 -11.47 -7.85
N LEU A 5 83.99 -12.64 -8.04
CA LEU A 5 84.38 -14.03 -7.65
C LEU A 5 84.11 -14.29 -6.13
N HIS A 6 83.44 -15.36 -5.65
CA HIS A 6 83.75 -16.78 -5.84
C HIS A 6 82.73 -17.74 -5.11
N THR A 7 82.30 -18.82 -5.81
CA THR A 7 82.31 -20.28 -5.43
C THR A 7 81.57 -20.80 -4.16
N HIS A 8 80.58 -21.71 -4.23
CA HIS A 8 80.53 -23.17 -4.54
C HIS A 8 80.42 -24.08 -3.29
N GLN A 9 79.41 -24.99 -3.31
CA GLN A 9 79.35 -26.34 -2.68
C GLN A 9 79.44 -26.44 -1.13
N THR A 10 78.80 -27.35 -0.38
CA THR A 10 78.44 -28.76 -0.59
C THR A 10 77.46 -29.23 0.51
N THR A 11 76.82 -30.37 0.24
CA THR A 11 75.96 -31.25 1.05
C THR A 11 76.42 -31.61 2.47
N HIS A 12 75.48 -31.80 3.42
CA HIS A 12 75.45 -32.97 4.31
C HIS A 12 74.09 -33.14 5.03
N ALA A 13 73.57 -34.37 4.99
CA ALA A 13 72.42 -34.83 5.77
C ALA A 13 72.86 -35.28 7.17
N SER A 14 72.03 -35.05 8.19
CA SER A 14 71.88 -35.97 9.32
C SER A 14 70.58 -35.71 10.08
N ALA A 15 69.83 -36.79 10.31
CA ALA A 15 68.59 -36.85 11.09
C ALA A 15 68.86 -36.72 12.59
N LEU A 16 67.87 -36.29 13.38
CA LEU A 16 67.50 -36.88 14.67
C LEU A 16 66.29 -36.17 15.33
N ALA A 17 65.32 -37.01 15.73
CA ALA A 17 64.43 -36.92 16.89
C ALA A 17 63.31 -35.85 16.97
N HIS A 18 62.06 -36.35 16.94
CA HIS A 18 60.88 -35.73 17.57
C HIS A 18 61.03 -35.67 19.11
N PRO A 19 60.40 -34.69 19.76
CA PRO A 19 59.31 -35.07 20.67
C PRO A 19 58.08 -34.14 20.64
N HIS A 20 56.97 -34.71 21.12
CA HIS A 20 55.66 -34.12 21.30
C HIS A 20 55.63 -32.87 22.22
N ALA A 21 54.86 -31.87 21.76
CA ALA A 21 53.98 -30.89 22.45
C ALA A 21 54.47 -30.13 23.71
N PRO A 22 54.13 -28.82 23.80
CA PRO A 22 52.94 -28.50 24.60
C PRO A 22 52.06 -27.35 24.04
N ARG A 23 50.77 -27.40 24.38
CA ARG A 23 49.85 -26.25 24.39
C ARG A 23 50.42 -25.14 25.29
N PRO A 24 50.27 -23.85 24.93
CA PRO A 24 50.12 -22.77 25.91
C PRO A 24 48.67 -22.26 25.86
N ALA A 25 47.89 -22.46 26.93
CA ALA A 25 47.85 -21.65 28.14
C ALA A 25 47.01 -20.37 27.94
N LYS A 26 45.85 -20.37 28.61
CA LYS A 26 44.93 -19.24 28.78
C LYS A 26 45.70 -18.04 29.32
N ARG A 27 45.78 -16.96 28.54
CA ARG A 27 46.24 -15.66 29.04
C ARG A 27 45.03 -14.89 29.53
N LYS A 28 44.96 -14.68 30.85
CA LYS A 28 44.23 -13.56 31.46
C LYS A 28 44.82 -12.29 30.85
N VAL A 29 43.98 -11.50 30.20
CA VAL A 29 44.27 -10.09 29.90
C VAL A 29 43.19 -9.30 30.62
N GLU A 30 43.67 -8.26 31.28
CA GLU A 30 42.98 -7.39 32.21
C GLU A 30 41.72 -6.76 31.62
N THR A 31 40.77 -6.53 32.52
CA THR A 31 39.63 -5.63 32.33
C THR A 31 40.17 -4.23 32.09
N ASP A 32 40.35 -3.86 30.82
CA ASP A 32 40.36 -2.46 30.41
C ASP A 32 38.90 -2.03 30.28
N GLU A 33 38.57 -0.95 30.99
CA GLU A 33 37.30 -0.25 30.96
C GLU A 33 37.02 0.21 29.51
N PHE A 34 36.23 -0.55 28.78
CA PHE A 34 35.59 -0.07 27.57
C PHE A 34 34.46 0.85 28.00
N GLU A 35 34.64 2.16 27.84
CA GLU A 35 33.53 3.09 27.73
C GLU A 35 32.60 2.60 26.61
N GLU A 36 31.44 2.09 27.02
CA GLU A 36 30.27 1.92 26.17
C GLU A 36 29.81 3.32 25.76
N PHE A 37 30.42 3.87 24.70
CA PHE A 37 29.77 4.91 23.93
C PHE A 37 28.62 4.25 23.18
N ASP A 38 27.48 4.19 23.87
CA ASP A 38 26.16 4.17 23.25
C ASP A 38 26.14 5.32 22.25
N LEU A 39 26.42 5.01 20.97
CA LEU A 39 26.04 5.90 19.89
C LEU A 39 24.52 5.85 19.88
N ALA A 40 23.94 6.83 20.59
CA ALA A 40 22.57 7.23 20.45
C ALA A 40 22.18 7.09 18.97
N PRO A 41 21.00 6.51 18.67
CA PRO A 41 20.52 6.48 17.30
C PRO A 41 20.63 7.90 16.76
N VAL A 42 21.24 8.06 15.58
CA VAL A 42 21.36 9.35 14.90
C VAL A 42 20.01 10.04 15.00
N GLU A 43 19.91 10.99 15.93
CA GLU A 43 18.86 11.97 15.94
C GLU A 43 19.13 12.75 14.67
N VAL A 44 18.32 12.43 13.66
CA VAL A 44 18.00 13.40 12.63
C VAL A 44 17.59 14.62 13.44
N GLU A 45 18.37 15.71 13.40
CA GLU A 45 17.93 17.00 13.90
C GLU A 45 16.54 17.22 13.31
N ASP A 46 15.53 17.06 14.17
CA ASP A 46 14.15 17.37 13.85
C ASP A 46 14.17 18.87 13.61
N GLU A 47 14.07 19.24 12.34
CA GLU A 47 13.76 20.59 11.90
C GLU A 47 12.46 20.99 12.60
N GLU A 48 12.62 21.72 13.69
CA GLU A 48 11.60 22.19 14.62
C GLU A 48 10.85 23.36 13.98
N ASP A 49 10.19 23.10 12.84
CA ASP A 49 9.10 23.92 12.31
C ASP A 49 8.13 23.10 11.43
N ARG A 50 7.93 21.81 11.78
CA ARG A 50 6.95 20.95 11.12
C ARG A 50 5.63 20.95 11.91
N PRO A 51 4.49 21.38 11.31
CA PRO A 51 3.19 21.32 11.97
C PRO A 51 2.80 19.87 12.28
N PRO A 52 1.95 19.63 13.30
CA PRO A 52 1.67 18.29 13.80
C PRO A 52 1.17 17.35 12.70
N LYS A 53 1.65 16.10 12.72
CA LYS A 53 1.34 15.01 11.78
C LYS A 53 -0.16 14.97 11.46
N ARG A 54 -0.55 15.48 10.27
CA ARG A 54 -1.87 15.27 9.68
C ARG A 54 -2.15 13.77 9.59
N ARG A 55 -3.12 13.29 10.38
CA ARG A 55 -3.78 12.00 10.16
C ARG A 55 -4.35 12.00 8.73
N ARG A 56 -3.99 10.99 7.92
CA ARG A 56 -4.46 10.69 6.55
C ARG A 56 -5.11 11.87 5.79
N ALA A 57 -4.32 12.57 4.98
CA ALA A 57 -4.86 13.36 3.87
C ALA A 57 -5.35 12.40 2.76
N ASN A 58 -6.58 11.93 2.89
CA ASN A 58 -7.44 11.50 1.76
C ASN A 58 -8.93 11.78 2.06
N SER A 59 -9.20 12.66 3.01
CA SER A 59 -10.54 13.18 3.29
C SER A 59 -10.48 14.69 3.05
N LEU A 60 -11.20 15.13 2.02
CA LEU A 60 -11.85 16.44 1.84
C LEU A 60 -11.04 17.70 2.25
N PRO A 61 -10.53 18.50 1.29
CA PRO A 61 -9.88 19.76 1.62
C PRO A 61 -10.92 20.85 1.97
N ALA A 62 -10.68 21.56 3.07
CA ALA A 62 -11.32 22.83 3.38
C ALA A 62 -10.70 23.92 2.48
N LEU A 63 -11.50 24.50 1.58
CA LEU A 63 -11.12 25.64 0.75
C LEU A 63 -11.57 26.95 1.43
N SER A 64 -10.63 27.86 1.70
CA SER A 64 -10.93 29.26 1.93
C SER A 64 -9.91 30.09 1.15
N GLU A 65 -10.35 30.66 0.04
CA GLU A 65 -9.60 31.64 -0.74
C GLU A 65 -9.60 32.97 0.02
N ARG A 66 -8.42 33.57 0.19
CA ARG A 66 -8.28 35.01 0.41
C ARG A 66 -7.33 35.58 -0.64
N VAL A 67 -7.91 36.44 -1.47
CA VAL A 67 -7.23 37.39 -2.36
C VAL A 67 -6.62 38.52 -1.50
N PRO A 68 -5.40 38.98 -1.79
CA PRO A 68 -4.96 40.30 -1.37
C PRO A 68 -4.80 41.26 -2.56
N THR A 69 -5.45 42.42 -2.44
CA THR A 69 -5.34 43.59 -3.31
C THR A 69 -4.19 44.52 -2.85
N SER A 70 -3.29 44.88 -3.79
CA SER A 70 -2.56 46.18 -4.05
C SER A 70 -2.21 47.12 -2.88
N ALA A 71 -1.09 47.86 -2.74
CA ALA A 71 0.11 48.28 -3.52
C ALA A 71 1.00 49.16 -2.53
N PRO A 72 2.07 49.93 -2.89
CA PRO A 72 2.74 50.16 -4.18
C PRO A 72 4.30 50.13 -4.21
N ALA A 73 4.77 50.11 -5.45
CA ALA A 73 6.07 50.42 -6.09
C ALA A 73 7.30 50.97 -5.31
N ALA A 74 8.48 50.43 -5.68
CA ALA A 74 9.73 51.17 -5.85
C ALA A 74 10.48 50.65 -7.10
N GLN A 75 11.11 51.58 -7.81
CA GLN A 75 11.60 51.51 -9.20
C GLN A 75 13.07 51.05 -9.30
N SER A 76 13.45 50.42 -10.42
CA SER A 76 14.76 50.56 -11.11
C SER A 76 14.71 49.71 -12.40
N GLN A 77 14.34 50.25 -13.57
CA GLN A 77 15.17 50.89 -14.61
C GLN A 77 16.20 49.99 -15.34
N LEU A 78 15.90 49.77 -16.63
CA LEU A 78 16.76 49.64 -17.83
C LEU A 78 17.80 48.48 -17.87
N SER A 79 18.01 47.73 -18.96
CA SER A 79 18.04 48.12 -20.38
C SER A 79 17.80 46.92 -21.31
N THR A 80 17.15 47.18 -22.43
CA THR A 80 17.15 46.36 -23.66
C THR A 80 18.44 46.56 -24.42
N ASP A 81 18.98 45.52 -25.05
CA ASP A 81 19.57 45.64 -26.39
C ASP A 81 19.55 44.29 -27.12
N ALA A 82 19.15 44.36 -28.39
CA ALA A 82 19.06 43.27 -29.33
C ALA A 82 20.25 43.33 -30.30
N ALA A 83 20.83 42.17 -30.63
CA ALA A 83 21.56 41.97 -31.89
C ALA A 83 21.72 40.47 -32.17
N ALA A 84 21.23 40.02 -33.33
CA ALA A 84 21.67 38.79 -33.97
C ALA A 84 23.11 38.97 -34.51
N PRO A 85 23.88 37.89 -34.69
CA PRO A 85 24.07 37.44 -36.07
C PRO A 85 24.22 35.90 -36.28
N GLN A 86 23.98 35.58 -37.54
CA GLN A 86 24.30 34.45 -38.43
C GLN A 86 25.25 33.31 -38.00
N ASP A 87 24.83 32.11 -38.44
CA ASP A 87 25.56 30.99 -39.03
C ASP A 87 27.01 30.71 -38.60
N ASP A 88 27.24 29.57 -37.95
CA ASP A 88 28.23 28.62 -38.46
C ASP A 88 27.96 27.17 -38.03
N ASN A 89 28.25 26.29 -38.98
CA ASN A 89 27.94 24.88 -39.05
C ASN A 89 29.06 24.03 -38.42
N THR A 90 28.76 23.08 -37.53
CA THR A 90 29.55 21.84 -37.35
C THR A 90 28.73 20.80 -36.57
N GLY A 91 28.53 19.64 -37.17
CA GLY A 91 27.66 18.59 -36.66
C GLY A 91 28.26 17.68 -35.59
N SER A 92 27.39 16.96 -34.89
CA SER A 92 27.66 15.59 -34.43
C SER A 92 26.34 14.87 -34.19
N GLU A 93 26.29 13.61 -34.63
CA GLU A 93 25.11 12.81 -34.94
C GLU A 93 24.29 12.39 -33.71
N CYS A 94 22.97 12.60 -33.76
CA CYS A 94 21.99 12.02 -32.82
C CYS A 94 21.18 10.95 -33.57
N MET A 95 21.21 9.71 -33.07
CA MET A 95 20.51 8.57 -33.66
C MET A 95 18.99 8.78 -33.61
N GLN A 96 18.40 8.98 -34.79
CA GLN A 96 16.96 8.98 -35.02
C GLN A 96 16.42 7.54 -34.91
N ILE A 97 15.49 7.30 -34.00
CA ILE A 97 14.63 6.12 -34.05
C ILE A 97 13.50 6.43 -35.02
N THR A 98 13.54 5.74 -36.16
CA THR A 98 12.54 5.81 -37.22
C THR A 98 11.17 5.38 -36.72
N SER A 99 10.21 6.28 -36.82
CA SER A 99 8.77 6.02 -36.68
C SER A 99 8.25 5.35 -37.96
N ALA A 100 7.74 4.12 -37.85
CA ALA A 100 6.86 3.53 -38.84
C ALA A 100 5.43 3.51 -38.26
N PRO A 101 4.42 4.01 -38.99
CA PRO A 101 3.05 4.08 -38.51
C PRO A 101 2.36 2.73 -38.72
N MET A 102 1.80 2.15 -37.66
CA MET A 102 0.81 1.09 -37.80
C MET A 102 -0.55 1.75 -37.96
N ALA A 103 -1.03 1.74 -39.20
CA ALA A 103 -2.28 2.33 -39.62
C ALA A 103 -3.48 1.69 -38.89
N ALA A 104 -4.38 2.56 -38.46
CA ALA A 104 -5.75 2.22 -38.11
C ALA A 104 -6.49 1.72 -39.36
N HIS A 105 -7.22 0.62 -39.23
CA HIS A 105 -8.36 0.30 -40.07
C HIS A 105 -9.40 -0.51 -39.28
N ASP A 106 -10.56 0.11 -39.10
CA ASP A 106 -11.93 -0.40 -39.12
C ASP A 106 -12.15 -1.92 -38.97
N VAL A 107 -12.72 -2.36 -37.82
CA VAL A 107 -13.78 -3.40 -37.78
C VAL A 107 -14.65 -3.25 -36.51
N LEU A 108 -15.79 -2.56 -36.64
CA LEU A 108 -17.09 -3.00 -36.10
C LEU A 108 -18.04 -2.90 -37.31
N PRO A 109 -18.94 -3.86 -37.61
CA PRO A 109 -19.85 -4.48 -36.62
C PRO A 109 -20.14 -5.98 -36.86
N ALA A 110 -20.26 -6.80 -35.81
CA ALA A 110 -21.00 -8.06 -35.91
C ALA A 110 -21.31 -8.65 -34.52
N LEU A 111 -22.50 -9.24 -34.42
CA LEU A 111 -23.02 -10.10 -33.35
C LEU A 111 -23.74 -9.41 -32.18
N ALA A 112 -24.82 -8.70 -32.55
CA ALA A 112 -26.11 -9.07 -31.98
C ALA A 112 -26.58 -10.41 -32.59
N VAL A 113 -27.35 -11.20 -31.84
CA VAL A 113 -28.01 -12.48 -32.21
C VAL A 113 -27.16 -13.76 -32.07
N HIS A 114 -27.26 -14.40 -30.89
CA HIS A 114 -27.81 -15.77 -30.75
C HIS A 114 -27.85 -16.19 -29.27
N ILE A 115 -28.99 -15.92 -28.63
CA ILE A 115 -29.39 -16.60 -27.39
C ILE A 115 -30.35 -17.72 -27.81
N SER A 116 -30.01 -18.97 -27.49
CA SER A 116 -30.98 -20.06 -27.34
C SER A 116 -30.45 -21.15 -26.41
N PRO A 117 -31.34 -21.83 -25.67
CA PRO A 117 -30.99 -22.54 -24.45
C PRO A 117 -30.64 -24.00 -24.72
N LEU A 118 -29.64 -24.54 -24.00
CA LEU A 118 -29.44 -25.99 -23.95
C LEU A 118 -29.64 -26.56 -22.56
N THR A 119 -30.43 -27.62 -22.59
CA THR A 119 -31.03 -28.45 -21.57
C THR A 119 -30.06 -29.23 -20.67
N LYS A 120 -30.54 -29.45 -19.44
CA LYS A 120 -30.12 -30.35 -18.37
C LYS A 120 -29.50 -31.68 -18.83
N LEU A 121 -28.48 -32.17 -18.10
CA LEU A 121 -28.37 -33.54 -17.55
C LEU A 121 -27.17 -33.62 -16.54
N PRO A 122 -26.99 -34.68 -15.72
CA PRO A 122 -26.90 -34.55 -14.27
C PRO A 122 -25.54 -34.89 -13.64
N SER A 123 -25.40 -34.49 -12.38
CA SER A 123 -24.30 -34.75 -11.44
C SER A 123 -24.16 -36.21 -11.01
N PRO A 124 -22.94 -36.70 -10.69
CA PRO A 124 -22.76 -37.95 -9.98
C PRO A 124 -22.57 -37.74 -8.47
N ALA A 125 -23.11 -38.70 -7.72
CA ALA A 125 -23.36 -38.72 -6.29
C ALA A 125 -22.13 -38.99 -5.41
N ARG A 126 -22.20 -38.52 -4.16
CA ARG A 126 -21.36 -38.94 -3.02
C ARG A 126 -21.82 -40.31 -2.50
N PRO A 127 -20.91 -41.19 -2.05
CA PRO A 127 -21.26 -42.23 -1.09
C PRO A 127 -21.06 -41.72 0.34
N VAL A 128 -22.09 -41.97 1.14
CA VAL A 128 -22.13 -41.85 2.60
C VAL A 128 -21.90 -43.26 3.14
N ASP A 129 -20.93 -43.46 4.03
CA ASP A 129 -20.93 -44.60 4.92
C ASP A 129 -20.69 -44.18 6.37
N ARG A 130 -21.68 -44.50 7.20
CA ARG A 130 -21.69 -44.37 8.66
C ARG A 130 -21.29 -45.72 9.25
N LEU A 131 -20.30 -45.74 10.13
CA LEU A 131 -20.24 -46.72 11.23
C LEU A 131 -19.81 -46.03 12.53
N ARG A 132 -20.42 -46.46 13.63
CA ARG A 132 -20.60 -45.75 14.90
C ARG A 132 -19.86 -46.47 16.04
N SER A 133 -18.92 -45.76 16.69
CA SER A 133 -18.56 -45.72 18.15
C SER A 133 -18.04 -47.00 18.84
N PRO A 134 -17.48 -46.97 20.10
CA PRO A 134 -17.34 -45.88 21.09
C PRO A 134 -15.96 -45.78 21.83
N SER A 135 -15.75 -44.72 22.65
CA SER A 135 -15.20 -44.72 24.04
C SER A 135 -14.26 -43.55 24.42
N THR A 136 -14.71 -42.77 25.41
CA THR A 136 -14.02 -42.05 26.53
C THR A 136 -13.09 -40.84 26.29
N PRO A 137 -13.26 -39.73 27.05
CA PRO A 137 -12.47 -38.50 26.91
C PRO A 137 -11.22 -38.54 27.81
N LEU A 138 -10.03 -38.57 27.21
CA LEU A 138 -8.79 -38.21 27.89
C LEU A 138 -8.57 -36.71 27.74
N ALA A 139 -8.63 -36.00 28.87
CA ALA A 139 -8.26 -34.60 28.98
C ALA A 139 -6.82 -34.40 28.50
N ARG A 140 -6.68 -33.93 27.26
CA ARG A 140 -5.39 -33.56 26.68
C ARG A 140 -5.17 -32.09 26.98
N THR A 141 -4.44 -31.81 28.05
CA THR A 141 -3.69 -30.57 28.19
C THR A 141 -2.78 -30.46 26.97
N THR A 142 -3.17 -29.68 25.97
CA THR A 142 -2.30 -29.35 24.84
C THR A 142 -1.20 -28.43 25.38
N PRO A 143 0.09 -28.83 25.34
CA PRO A 143 1.15 -27.85 25.46
C PRO A 143 1.03 -26.97 24.21
N THR A 144 0.81 -25.67 24.40
CA THR A 144 0.94 -24.67 23.33
C THR A 144 2.36 -24.80 22.77
N ARG A 145 2.49 -25.50 21.64
CA ARG A 145 3.74 -25.65 20.91
C ARG A 145 4.13 -24.25 20.42
N ARG A 146 5.05 -23.59 21.13
CA ARG A 146 5.65 -22.31 20.70
C ARG A 146 6.18 -22.51 19.28
N VAL A 147 5.56 -21.85 18.30
CA VAL A 147 5.98 -21.98 16.90
C VAL A 147 7.20 -21.09 16.72
N ALA A 148 8.39 -21.69 16.74
CA ALA A 148 9.63 -20.97 16.44
C ALA A 148 9.60 -20.46 15.00
N HIS A 149 9.85 -19.17 14.79
CA HIS A 149 9.96 -18.57 13.47
C HIS A 149 11.39 -18.73 12.95
N VAL A 150 11.54 -19.36 11.78
CA VAL A 150 12.81 -19.51 11.08
C VAL A 150 12.83 -18.52 9.91
N PRO A 151 13.79 -17.57 9.84
CA PRO A 151 13.89 -16.63 8.73
C PRO A 151 14.12 -17.32 7.38
N SER A 152 13.70 -16.67 6.30
CA SER A 152 13.88 -17.13 4.91
C SER A 152 15.35 -17.41 4.57
N LEU A 153 15.57 -18.20 3.51
CA LEU A 153 16.91 -18.49 3.00
C LEU A 153 17.44 -17.40 2.06
N THR A 154 16.53 -16.70 1.37
CA THR A 154 16.84 -15.58 0.48
C THR A 154 16.46 -14.24 1.13
N PRO A 155 17.11 -13.14 0.74
CA PRO A 155 16.69 -11.80 1.15
C PRO A 155 15.27 -11.49 0.66
N LEU A 156 14.62 -10.49 1.26
CA LEU A 156 13.29 -10.04 0.84
C LEU A 156 13.33 -9.21 -0.45
N ILE A 157 14.47 -8.58 -0.75
CA ILE A 157 14.75 -7.92 -2.02
C ILE A 157 15.51 -8.94 -2.87
N THR A 158 14.88 -9.41 -3.93
CA THR A 158 15.39 -10.40 -4.90
C THR A 158 15.17 -9.87 -6.30
N ARG A 159 15.82 -10.49 -7.29
CA ARG A 159 15.57 -10.14 -8.70
C ARG A 159 14.09 -10.32 -9.05
N GLU A 160 13.47 -11.41 -8.58
CA GLU A 160 12.06 -11.70 -8.85
C GLU A 160 11.12 -10.66 -8.25
N THR A 161 11.39 -10.17 -7.03
CA THR A 161 10.57 -9.11 -6.41
C THR A 161 10.71 -7.76 -7.11
N LEU A 162 11.84 -7.51 -7.78
CA LEU A 162 12.06 -6.28 -8.55
C LEU A 162 11.56 -6.38 -9.99
N LYS A 163 11.29 -7.59 -10.49
CA LYS A 163 10.82 -7.85 -11.86
C LYS A 163 9.49 -7.18 -12.18
N GLU A 164 8.63 -6.96 -11.19
CA GLU A 164 7.38 -6.21 -11.35
C GLU A 164 7.59 -4.75 -11.76
N LEU A 165 8.78 -4.20 -11.51
CA LEU A 165 9.18 -2.84 -11.87
C LEU A 165 9.84 -2.77 -13.27
N ASP A 166 9.96 -3.89 -13.97
CA ASP A 166 10.48 -3.90 -15.34
C ASP A 166 9.46 -3.31 -16.32
N LEU A 167 9.96 -2.67 -17.37
CA LEU A 167 9.17 -2.00 -18.40
C LEU A 167 8.04 -2.89 -18.95
N GLU A 168 8.36 -4.14 -19.27
CA GLU A 168 7.38 -5.09 -19.82
C GLU A 168 6.25 -5.42 -18.83
N ALA A 169 6.59 -5.54 -17.54
CA ALA A 169 5.61 -5.78 -16.48
C ALA A 169 4.71 -4.55 -16.28
N ILE A 170 5.30 -3.35 -16.26
CA ILE A 170 4.59 -2.06 -16.19
C ILE A 170 3.60 -1.94 -17.35
N LEU A 171 4.06 -2.20 -18.58
CA LEU A 171 3.25 -2.07 -19.78
C LEU A 171 2.09 -3.08 -19.83
N ARG A 172 2.23 -4.27 -19.25
CA ARG A 172 1.17 -5.30 -19.28
C ARG A 172 0.27 -5.31 -18.05
N ASN A 173 0.47 -4.41 -17.09
CA ASN A 173 -0.30 -4.39 -15.85
C ASN A 173 -1.65 -3.65 -16.03
N PRO A 174 -2.81 -4.35 -16.05
CA PRO A 174 -4.11 -3.72 -16.22
C PRO A 174 -4.49 -2.82 -15.04
N GLN A 175 -4.16 -3.22 -13.80
CA GLN A 175 -4.47 -2.44 -12.61
C GLN A 175 -3.70 -1.12 -12.61
N LEU A 176 -2.41 -1.16 -12.95
CA LEU A 176 -1.59 0.05 -13.03
C LEU A 176 -2.14 1.03 -14.07
N ARG A 177 -2.42 0.54 -15.30
CA ARG A 177 -3.01 1.36 -16.37
C ARG A 177 -4.31 2.02 -15.94
N HIS A 178 -5.19 1.24 -15.31
CA HIS A 178 -6.45 1.72 -14.78
C HIS A 178 -6.27 2.76 -13.67
N ASP A 179 -5.36 2.54 -12.72
CA ASP A 179 -5.11 3.47 -11.62
C ASP A 179 -4.50 4.80 -12.07
N LEU A 180 -3.70 4.80 -13.14
CA LEU A 180 -3.15 6.03 -13.75
C LEU A 180 -4.23 6.99 -14.24
N LEU A 181 -5.43 6.49 -14.57
CA LEU A 181 -6.59 7.29 -14.98
C LEU A 181 -7.18 8.11 -13.84
N PHE A 182 -7.03 7.62 -12.60
CA PHE A 182 -7.60 8.24 -11.41
C PHE A 182 -6.58 9.02 -10.59
N ASP A 183 -5.30 8.65 -10.65
CA ASP A 183 -4.23 9.28 -9.89
C ASP A 183 -3.07 9.73 -10.81
N PRO A 184 -3.08 11.01 -11.26
CA PRO A 184 -1.98 11.63 -11.99
C PRO A 184 -0.62 11.58 -11.27
N GLY A 185 -0.61 11.51 -9.93
CA GLY A 185 0.60 11.48 -9.10
C GLY A 185 1.12 10.08 -8.78
N LEU A 186 0.50 9.03 -9.36
CA LEU A 186 0.87 7.65 -9.11
C LEU A 186 2.34 7.39 -9.46
N GLN A 187 3.06 6.84 -8.49
CA GLN A 187 4.47 6.48 -8.60
C GLN A 187 4.75 5.28 -7.69
N PHE A 188 5.71 4.46 -8.09
CA PHE A 188 6.21 3.37 -7.27
C PHE A 188 6.95 3.91 -6.04
N ARG A 189 6.67 3.32 -4.90
CA ARG A 189 7.27 3.67 -3.60
C ARG A 189 7.71 2.39 -2.88
N PRO A 190 8.76 2.43 -2.05
CA PRO A 190 9.14 1.29 -1.24
C PRO A 190 8.00 0.85 -0.33
N THR A 191 7.75 -0.45 -0.25
CA THR A 191 6.77 -1.00 0.68
C THR A 191 7.36 -0.99 2.09
N SER A 192 6.81 -0.15 2.99
CA SER A 192 7.36 0.11 4.33
C SER A 192 6.48 -0.40 5.48
N GLY A 193 5.91 -1.60 5.33
CA GLY A 193 5.08 -2.22 6.36
C GLY A 193 5.87 -2.68 7.59
N ARG A 194 5.33 -2.47 8.80
CA ARG A 194 5.96 -2.93 10.07
C ARG A 194 6.31 -4.43 10.05
N LYS A 195 5.44 -5.27 9.50
CA LYS A 195 5.67 -6.71 9.34
C LYS A 195 6.81 -7.01 8.37
N LYS A 196 6.91 -6.31 7.23
CA LYS A 196 8.02 -6.46 6.28
C LYS A 196 9.34 -6.07 6.93
N ARG A 197 9.38 -4.95 7.66
CA ARG A 197 10.59 -4.52 8.40
C ARG A 197 11.05 -5.57 9.40
N ASP A 198 10.14 -6.10 10.22
CA ASP A 198 10.44 -7.16 11.19
C ASP A 198 11.00 -8.43 10.53
N LEU A 199 10.44 -8.85 9.39
CA LEU A 199 10.98 -9.98 8.62
C LEU A 199 12.37 -9.69 8.04
N THR A 200 12.57 -8.49 7.48
CA THR A 200 13.87 -8.03 6.97
C THR A 200 14.92 -8.01 8.07
N ASP A 201 14.61 -7.45 9.23
CA ASP A 201 15.54 -7.34 10.36
C ASP A 201 15.93 -8.73 10.89
N LYS A 202 14.96 -9.65 11.04
CA LYS A 202 15.21 -11.04 11.44
C LYS A 202 16.07 -11.80 10.42
N TYR A 203 15.88 -11.55 9.11
CA TYR A 203 16.71 -12.14 8.07
C TYR A 203 18.17 -11.67 8.19
N TRP A 204 18.40 -10.35 8.23
CA TRP A 204 19.77 -9.81 8.31
C TRP A 204 20.46 -10.15 9.63
N GLN A 205 19.72 -10.21 10.74
CA GLN A 205 20.27 -10.69 12.00
C GLN A 205 20.70 -12.16 11.91
N ALA A 206 19.95 -13.02 11.20
CA ALA A 206 20.35 -14.40 10.99
C ALA A 206 21.60 -14.52 10.10
N VAL A 207 21.73 -13.68 9.06
CA VAL A 207 22.94 -13.63 8.23
C VAL A 207 24.15 -13.16 9.05
N GLN A 208 24.01 -12.10 9.87
CA GLN A 208 25.06 -11.62 10.75
C GLN A 208 25.58 -12.74 11.67
N ILE A 209 24.67 -13.43 12.35
CA ILE A 209 25.00 -14.55 13.23
C ILE A 209 25.71 -15.67 12.46
N GLU A 210 25.23 -16.00 11.27
CA GLU A 210 25.82 -17.05 10.44
C GLU A 210 27.26 -16.72 10.03
N VAL A 211 27.53 -15.46 9.69
CA VAL A 211 28.88 -14.97 9.35
C VAL A 211 29.81 -14.95 10.56
N GLU A 212 29.34 -14.48 11.72
CA GLU A 212 30.15 -14.38 12.94
C GLU A 212 30.44 -15.72 13.61
N THR A 213 29.47 -16.65 13.57
CA THR A 213 29.54 -17.91 14.32
C THR A 213 29.76 -19.14 13.43
N GLY A 214 29.66 -19.00 12.11
CA GLY A 214 29.68 -20.11 11.15
C GLY A 214 28.43 -20.99 11.20
N CYS A 215 27.38 -20.59 11.94
CA CYS A 215 26.24 -21.43 12.27
C CYS A 215 24.92 -20.90 11.68
N ALA A 216 24.30 -21.67 10.77
CA ALA A 216 23.04 -21.32 10.11
C ALA A 216 21.76 -21.54 10.97
N CYS A 217 21.91 -22.20 12.13
CA CYS A 217 20.85 -22.51 13.09
C CYS A 217 20.32 -21.23 13.83
N THR A 218 19.57 -20.36 13.15
CA THR A 218 18.94 -19.17 13.76
C THR A 218 17.41 -19.24 13.71
N SER A 219 16.76 -19.02 14.86
CA SER A 219 15.30 -18.96 15.00
C SER A 219 14.86 -17.99 16.10
N PHE A 220 13.61 -17.55 16.06
CA PHE A 220 13.04 -16.53 16.93
C PHE A 220 11.75 -17.01 17.61
N ASP A 221 11.50 -16.54 18.82
CA ASP A 221 10.21 -16.73 19.50
C ASP A 221 9.14 -15.72 19.02
N GLU A 222 7.91 -15.86 19.50
CA GLU A 222 6.78 -14.97 19.16
C GLU A 222 7.00 -13.51 19.58
N ARG A 223 7.91 -13.26 20.53
CA ARG A 223 8.30 -11.91 20.98
C ARG A 223 9.49 -11.37 20.21
N GLY A 224 9.98 -12.09 19.20
CA GLY A 224 11.14 -11.69 18.38
C GLY A 224 12.49 -11.95 19.05
N ARG A 225 12.55 -12.67 20.17
CA ARG A 225 13.81 -13.00 20.84
C ARG A 225 14.46 -14.20 20.18
N ARG A 226 15.77 -14.14 20.01
CA ARG A 226 16.56 -15.25 19.47
C ARG A 226 16.46 -16.47 20.39
N LEU A 227 16.12 -17.61 19.82
CA LEU A 227 16.15 -18.89 20.51
C LEU A 227 17.57 -19.49 20.50
N PRO A 228 17.96 -20.26 21.53
CA PRO A 228 19.21 -20.98 21.53
C PRO A 228 19.37 -21.85 20.29
N CYS A 229 20.58 -21.84 19.75
CA CYS A 229 20.93 -22.63 18.59
C CYS A 229 20.81 -24.13 18.91
N VAL A 230 20.08 -24.90 18.10
CA VAL A 230 19.95 -26.36 18.25
C VAL A 230 21.28 -27.09 18.03
N CYS A 231 22.19 -26.48 17.27
CA CYS A 231 23.52 -27.00 17.03
C CYS A 231 24.37 -27.04 18.35
N GLY A 232 24.07 -26.21 19.36
CA GLY A 232 24.80 -26.16 20.64
C GLY A 232 24.39 -27.22 21.68
N ALA A 233 23.21 -27.84 21.53
CA ALA A 233 22.71 -28.88 22.44
C ALA A 233 23.16 -30.31 22.06
N LEU A 234 23.78 -30.49 20.89
CA LEU A 234 24.17 -31.80 20.33
C LEU A 234 25.67 -32.13 20.46
N LEU A 235 26.43 -31.36 21.23
CA LEU A 235 27.83 -31.67 21.55
C LEU A 235 28.03 -33.00 22.32
N SER A 236 26.97 -33.77 22.60
CA SER A 236 27.07 -35.06 23.30
C SER A 236 26.70 -36.29 22.46
N ARG A 237 26.16 -36.19 21.24
CA ARG A 237 25.94 -37.39 20.39
C ARG A 237 25.97 -37.06 18.91
N ALA A 238 27.05 -37.47 18.26
CA ALA A 238 27.16 -37.55 16.81
C ALA A 238 26.18 -38.61 16.29
N THR A 239 25.00 -38.21 15.87
CA THR A 239 24.21 -38.95 14.87
C THR A 239 23.10 -38.04 14.32
N SER A 240 23.11 -37.84 13.00
CA SER A 240 22.10 -37.16 12.18
C SER A 240 22.18 -35.62 12.12
N SER A 241 22.95 -35.14 11.14
CA SER A 241 22.99 -33.75 10.68
C SER A 241 21.58 -33.26 10.30
N ARG A 242 20.96 -32.46 11.17
CA ARG A 242 19.86 -31.56 10.83
C ARG A 242 20.40 -30.13 10.78
N THR A 243 21.47 -29.89 10.02
CA THR A 243 21.97 -28.53 9.79
C THR A 243 20.97 -27.80 8.91
N LEU A 244 20.47 -26.66 9.39
CA LEU A 244 19.74 -25.73 8.54
C LEU A 244 20.66 -25.30 7.37
N PRO A 245 20.13 -25.16 6.15
CA PRO A 245 20.92 -24.71 5.02
C PRO A 245 21.44 -23.28 5.24
N SER A 246 22.65 -23.02 4.72
CA SER A 246 23.31 -21.71 4.79
C SER A 246 22.57 -20.66 3.94
N ARG A 247 22.51 -19.42 4.44
CA ARG A 247 21.92 -18.26 3.74
C ARG A 247 22.92 -17.53 2.86
N ILE A 248 24.22 -17.76 3.05
CA ILE A 248 25.28 -17.00 2.37
C ILE A 248 25.32 -17.27 0.86
N PRO A 249 25.35 -18.53 0.36
CA PRO A 249 25.35 -18.78 -1.08
C PRO A 249 24.15 -18.17 -1.84
N PRO A 250 22.89 -18.35 -1.40
CA PRO A 250 21.76 -17.71 -2.09
C PRO A 250 21.80 -16.19 -1.97
N LEU A 251 22.27 -15.63 -0.85
CA LEU A 251 22.43 -14.18 -0.69
C LEU A 251 23.40 -13.58 -1.73
N VAL A 252 24.58 -14.19 -1.89
CA VAL A 252 25.60 -13.72 -2.84
C VAL A 252 25.09 -13.84 -4.28
N SER A 253 24.45 -14.96 -4.62
CA SER A 253 23.85 -15.15 -5.94
C SER A 253 22.79 -14.09 -6.23
N GLU A 254 21.91 -13.82 -5.27
CA GLU A 254 20.86 -12.80 -5.43
C GLU A 254 21.42 -11.40 -5.56
N LEU A 255 22.47 -11.05 -4.80
CA LEU A 255 23.12 -9.75 -4.93
C LEU A 255 23.64 -9.55 -6.36
N CYS A 256 24.32 -10.55 -6.92
CA CYS A 256 24.84 -10.48 -8.28
C CYS A 256 23.71 -10.38 -9.32
N HIS A 257 22.64 -11.16 -9.17
CA HIS A 257 21.47 -11.10 -10.06
C HIS A 257 20.75 -9.75 -10.01
N VAL A 258 20.60 -9.16 -8.83
CA VAL A 258 19.98 -7.83 -8.66
C VAL A 258 20.90 -6.75 -9.23
N LEU A 259 22.20 -6.83 -8.98
CA LEU A 259 23.17 -5.90 -9.57
C LEU A 259 23.09 -5.89 -11.10
N GLN A 260 23.11 -7.07 -11.73
CA GLN A 260 23.00 -7.19 -13.19
C GLN A 260 21.67 -6.68 -13.74
N SER A 261 20.55 -6.83 -13.01
CA SER A 261 19.22 -6.40 -13.46
C SER A 261 18.94 -4.90 -13.30
N VAL A 262 19.71 -4.22 -12.46
CA VAL A 262 19.60 -2.77 -12.20
C VAL A 262 20.71 -2.01 -12.92
N VAL A 263 21.93 -2.54 -12.90
CA VAL A 263 23.14 -1.94 -13.44
C VAL A 263 23.83 -2.95 -14.35
N HIS A 264 23.48 -2.94 -15.65
CA HIS A 264 23.97 -3.92 -16.62
C HIS A 264 25.51 -3.94 -16.77
N SER A 265 26.21 -2.86 -16.38
CA SER A 265 27.68 -2.76 -16.37
C SER A 265 28.33 -3.38 -15.13
N ALA A 266 27.56 -3.62 -14.06
CA ALA A 266 28.05 -4.28 -12.86
C ALA A 266 27.98 -5.80 -13.04
N SER A 267 29.13 -6.45 -13.10
CA SER A 267 29.26 -7.90 -13.03
C SER A 267 30.15 -8.30 -11.86
N ALA A 268 29.72 -9.30 -11.11
CA ALA A 268 30.48 -9.90 -10.02
C ALA A 268 30.30 -11.41 -10.10
N ASP A 269 31.37 -12.16 -9.87
CA ASP A 269 31.34 -13.63 -9.89
C ASP A 269 30.92 -14.15 -8.49
N PRO A 270 29.71 -14.73 -8.35
CA PRO A 270 29.24 -15.24 -7.06
C PRO A 270 30.08 -16.42 -6.56
N THR A 271 30.74 -17.17 -7.47
CA THR A 271 31.59 -18.31 -7.09
C THR A 271 32.90 -17.85 -6.46
N LEU A 272 33.49 -16.78 -7.01
CA LEU A 272 34.69 -16.13 -6.47
C LEU A 272 34.40 -15.54 -5.08
N ILE A 273 33.30 -14.77 -4.93
CA ILE A 273 32.90 -14.19 -3.64
C ILE A 273 32.67 -15.29 -2.60
N ALA A 274 31.96 -16.36 -2.97
CA ALA A 274 31.72 -17.48 -2.06
C ALA A 274 33.03 -18.21 -1.68
N GLN A 275 33.99 -18.31 -2.59
CA GLN A 275 35.31 -18.87 -2.32
C GLN A 275 36.11 -17.99 -1.35
N GLU A 276 36.19 -16.69 -1.60
CA GLU A 276 36.90 -15.75 -0.74
C GLU A 276 36.32 -15.70 0.68
N LEU A 277 34.98 -15.76 0.81
CA LEU A 277 34.30 -15.87 2.11
C LEU A 277 34.64 -17.16 2.84
N ARG A 278 34.67 -18.31 2.15
CA ARG A 278 35.03 -19.61 2.77
C ARG A 278 36.47 -19.65 3.26
N HIS A 279 37.39 -18.99 2.56
CA HIS A 279 38.81 -18.96 2.90
C HIS A 279 39.19 -17.78 3.81
N GLY A 280 38.24 -16.91 4.18
CA GLY A 280 38.47 -15.78 5.07
C GLY A 280 39.34 -14.66 4.47
N VAL A 281 39.40 -14.59 3.13
CA VAL A 281 40.23 -13.62 2.39
C VAL A 281 39.40 -12.52 1.71
N PHE A 282 38.09 -12.49 1.94
CA PHE A 282 37.17 -11.54 1.32
C PHE A 282 37.43 -10.09 1.79
N ASP A 283 37.85 -9.22 0.87
CA ASP A 283 38.02 -7.79 1.12
C ASP A 283 36.69 -7.03 0.94
N SER A 284 35.94 -6.95 2.03
CA SER A 284 34.68 -6.17 2.09
C SER A 284 34.88 -4.71 1.63
N HIS A 285 35.91 -4.03 2.12
CA HIS A 285 36.08 -2.60 1.85
C HIS A 285 36.41 -2.33 0.37
N GLY A 286 37.35 -3.09 -0.22
CA GLY A 286 37.71 -2.94 -1.63
C GLY A 286 36.53 -3.21 -2.57
N VAL A 287 35.78 -4.29 -2.32
CA VAL A 287 34.59 -4.64 -3.12
C VAL A 287 33.54 -3.53 -3.07
N PHE A 288 33.18 -3.07 -1.86
CA PHE A 288 32.15 -2.03 -1.73
C PHE A 288 32.62 -0.66 -2.22
N LYS A 289 33.91 -0.31 -2.12
CA LYS A 289 34.46 0.92 -2.70
C LYS A 289 34.32 0.94 -4.22
N ASN A 290 34.69 -0.16 -4.88
CA ASN A 290 34.55 -0.29 -6.34
C ASN A 290 33.08 -0.26 -6.74
N LEU A 291 32.25 -1.05 -6.05
CA LEU A 291 30.81 -1.07 -6.29
C LEU A 291 30.18 0.31 -6.09
N GLY A 292 30.57 1.03 -5.03
CA GLY A 292 30.08 2.38 -4.76
C GLY A 292 30.43 3.38 -5.87
N SER A 293 31.61 3.25 -6.48
CA SER A 293 31.98 4.06 -7.66
C SER A 293 31.06 3.78 -8.86
N VAL A 294 30.76 2.50 -9.13
CA VAL A 294 29.83 2.11 -10.20
C VAL A 294 28.41 2.57 -9.90
N LEU A 295 27.92 2.37 -8.67
CA LEU A 295 26.56 2.77 -8.29
C LEU A 295 26.35 4.28 -8.48
N LYS A 296 27.31 5.13 -8.09
CA LYS A 296 27.26 6.59 -8.28
C LYS A 296 27.17 7.02 -9.74
N GLN A 297 27.74 6.24 -10.68
CA GLN A 297 27.64 6.54 -12.11
C GLN A 297 26.23 6.27 -12.67
N HIS A 298 25.45 5.42 -12.00
CA HIS A 298 24.15 4.96 -12.49
C HIS A 298 22.95 5.41 -11.64
N CYS A 299 23.17 5.84 -10.39
CA CYS A 299 22.09 6.31 -9.51
C CYS A 299 21.80 7.81 -9.70
N ALA A 300 20.64 8.24 -9.22
CA ALA A 300 20.34 9.66 -9.10
C ALA A 300 21.27 10.32 -8.06
N PRO A 301 21.75 11.57 -8.24
CA PRO A 301 22.70 12.22 -7.33
C PRO A 301 22.23 12.27 -5.86
N MET A 302 20.92 12.31 -5.63
CA MET A 302 20.33 12.26 -4.28
C MET A 302 20.60 10.94 -3.53
N ARG A 303 21.07 9.89 -4.21
CA ARG A 303 21.41 8.58 -3.63
C ARG A 303 22.87 8.47 -3.23
N ASP A 304 23.72 9.39 -3.66
CA ASP A 304 25.18 9.32 -3.44
C ASP A 304 25.56 9.23 -1.97
N ARG A 305 24.85 9.97 -1.09
CA ARG A 305 25.05 9.90 0.37
C ARG A 305 24.80 8.49 0.91
N ALA A 306 23.79 7.77 0.41
CA ALA A 306 23.52 6.40 0.85
C ALA A 306 24.62 5.43 0.39
N VAL A 307 25.13 5.64 -0.82
CA VAL A 307 26.26 4.87 -1.38
C VAL A 307 27.54 5.12 -0.57
N GLU A 308 27.85 6.37 -0.23
CA GLU A 308 28.99 6.72 0.62
C GLU A 308 28.91 6.09 2.00
N MET A 309 27.73 6.13 2.62
CA MET A 309 27.49 5.48 3.91
C MET A 309 27.68 3.97 3.83
N MET A 310 27.23 3.32 2.74
CA MET A 310 27.45 1.89 2.51
C MET A 310 28.94 1.56 2.46
N VAL A 311 29.74 2.34 1.71
CA VAL A 311 31.20 2.18 1.63
C VAL A 311 31.86 2.38 3.00
N ALA A 312 31.46 3.42 3.73
CA ALA A 312 31.99 3.70 5.07
C ALA A 312 31.67 2.58 6.06
N VAL A 313 30.46 2.01 6.00
CA VAL A 313 30.06 0.86 6.83
C VAL A 313 30.86 -0.39 6.45
N ALA A 314 31.12 -0.62 5.16
CA ALA A 314 31.91 -1.75 4.69
C ALA A 314 33.37 -1.74 5.16
N ALA A 315 33.91 -0.55 5.46
CA ALA A 315 35.26 -0.36 5.99
C ALA A 315 35.41 -0.77 7.47
N ARG A 316 34.30 -0.82 8.22
CA ARG A 316 34.33 -1.15 9.65
C ARG A 316 34.45 -2.66 9.87
N PRO A 317 35.16 -3.11 10.92
CA PRO A 317 35.15 -4.52 11.32
C PRO A 317 33.73 -5.05 11.51
N GLY A 318 33.40 -6.19 10.92
CA GLY A 318 32.05 -6.77 10.96
C GLY A 318 30.98 -5.99 10.17
N GLY A 319 31.37 -4.96 9.40
CA GLY A 319 30.46 -4.11 8.65
C GLY A 319 29.93 -4.68 7.34
N GLY A 320 30.55 -5.75 6.81
CA GLY A 320 30.23 -6.31 5.49
C GLY A 320 28.76 -6.69 5.30
N VAL A 321 28.15 -7.41 6.25
CA VAL A 321 26.72 -7.80 6.15
C VAL A 321 25.80 -6.58 6.14
N ARG A 322 26.10 -5.55 6.95
CA ARG A 322 25.35 -4.29 6.92
C ARG A 322 25.53 -3.55 5.58
N ALA A 323 26.72 -3.56 5.02
CA ALA A 323 26.96 -2.99 3.70
C ALA A 323 26.20 -3.74 2.59
N VAL A 324 26.16 -5.08 2.63
CA VAL A 324 25.33 -5.89 1.72
C VAL A 324 23.86 -5.53 1.86
N ARG A 325 23.34 -5.40 3.08
CA ARG A 325 21.96 -4.95 3.34
C ARG A 325 21.68 -3.59 2.70
N MET A 326 22.53 -2.60 2.96
CA MET A 326 22.40 -1.25 2.40
C MET A 326 22.46 -1.29 0.87
N CYS A 327 23.29 -2.17 0.29
CA CYS A 327 23.37 -2.34 -1.15
C CYS A 327 22.04 -2.81 -1.75
N PHE A 328 21.39 -3.83 -1.18
CA PHE A 328 20.05 -4.25 -1.63
C PHE A 328 19.02 -3.12 -1.52
N GLU A 329 19.04 -2.35 -0.43
CA GLU A 329 18.14 -1.21 -0.23
C GLU A 329 18.38 -0.11 -1.27
N ILE A 330 19.64 0.20 -1.59
CA ILE A 330 20.01 1.14 -2.66
C ILE A 330 19.56 0.64 -4.03
N LEU A 331 19.74 -0.66 -4.33
CA LEU A 331 19.34 -1.26 -5.60
C LEU A 331 17.81 -1.27 -5.78
N GLU A 332 17.04 -1.54 -4.71
CA GLU A 332 15.57 -1.39 -4.73
C GLU A 332 15.18 0.07 -5.05
N LEU A 333 15.84 1.05 -4.41
CA LEU A 333 15.59 2.47 -4.69
C LEU A 333 15.96 2.86 -6.13
N MET A 334 17.12 2.43 -6.63
CA MET A 334 17.53 2.69 -8.02
C MET A 334 16.52 2.11 -9.01
N LYS A 335 16.06 0.88 -8.79
CA LYS A 335 15.06 0.25 -9.67
C LYS A 335 13.72 1.00 -9.62
N LEU A 336 13.30 1.47 -8.44
CA LEU A 336 12.13 2.33 -8.30
C LEU A 336 12.29 3.67 -9.02
N ASP A 337 13.47 4.29 -8.94
CA ASP A 337 13.77 5.57 -9.61
C ASP A 337 13.68 5.38 -11.14
N ILE A 338 14.27 4.31 -11.69
CA ILE A 338 14.17 3.93 -13.12
C ILE A 338 12.71 3.70 -13.53
N ALA A 339 11.98 2.87 -12.77
CA ALA A 339 10.59 2.54 -13.07
C ALA A 339 9.68 3.78 -13.02
N ASN A 340 9.92 4.69 -12.06
CA ASN A 340 9.19 5.94 -11.96
C ASN A 340 9.48 6.89 -13.13
N HIS A 341 10.74 7.01 -13.53
CA HIS A 341 11.11 7.79 -14.71
C HIS A 341 10.44 7.22 -15.97
N GLN A 342 10.48 5.90 -16.16
CA GLN A 342 9.81 5.22 -17.27
C GLN A 342 8.30 5.40 -17.24
N LEU A 343 7.68 5.26 -16.06
CA LEU A 343 6.24 5.46 -15.89
C LEU A 343 5.82 6.89 -16.26
N GLN A 344 6.60 7.90 -15.87
CA GLN A 344 6.32 9.29 -16.23
C GLN A 344 6.49 9.54 -17.74
N ALA A 345 7.56 9.02 -18.34
CA ALA A 345 7.80 9.14 -19.78
C ALA A 345 6.70 8.46 -20.62
N LEU A 346 6.22 7.29 -20.20
CA LEU A 346 5.19 6.52 -20.90
C LEU A 346 3.76 6.91 -20.53
N ARG A 347 3.57 7.81 -19.56
CA ARG A 347 2.25 8.15 -19.04
C ARG A 347 1.25 8.57 -20.12
N PRO A 348 1.60 9.45 -21.10
CA PRO A 348 0.66 9.84 -22.15
C PRO A 348 0.16 8.63 -22.94
N TYR A 349 1.07 7.76 -23.37
CA TYR A 349 0.74 6.54 -24.11
C TYR A 349 -0.11 5.55 -23.30
N LEU A 350 0.23 5.34 -22.02
CA LEU A 350 -0.54 4.45 -21.14
C LEU A 350 -1.96 4.98 -20.90
N PHE A 351 -2.12 6.30 -20.79
CA PHE A 351 -3.42 6.94 -20.63
C PHE A 351 -4.28 6.84 -21.90
N GLU A 352 -3.70 7.15 -23.06
CA GLU A 352 -4.40 7.08 -24.36
C GLU A 352 -4.87 5.65 -24.67
N THR A 353 -4.05 4.64 -24.38
CA THR A 353 -4.36 3.23 -24.68
C THR A 353 -5.09 2.48 -23.56
N ALA A 354 -5.42 3.14 -22.44
CA ALA A 354 -5.95 2.45 -21.26
C ALA A 354 -7.31 1.77 -21.51
N VAL A 355 -8.22 2.47 -22.22
CA VAL A 355 -9.58 1.99 -22.48
C VAL A 355 -9.56 0.72 -23.34
N ASP A 356 -8.84 0.76 -24.47
CA ASP A 356 -8.72 -0.37 -25.38
C ASP A 356 -8.02 -1.56 -24.71
N PHE A 357 -6.97 -1.28 -23.93
CA PHE A 357 -6.25 -2.30 -23.19
C PHE A 357 -7.15 -2.99 -22.16
N GLU A 358 -7.92 -2.22 -21.38
CA GLU A 358 -8.82 -2.78 -20.37
C GLU A 358 -9.91 -3.64 -21.01
N LEU A 359 -10.57 -3.14 -22.07
CA LEU A 359 -11.61 -3.86 -22.79
C LEU A 359 -11.09 -5.15 -23.40
N LYS A 360 -9.94 -5.10 -24.10
CA LYS A 360 -9.30 -6.29 -24.67
C LYS A 360 -8.95 -7.32 -23.60
N THR A 361 -8.33 -6.87 -22.50
CA THR A 361 -7.96 -7.77 -21.39
C THR A 361 -9.21 -8.40 -20.76
N PHE A 362 -10.31 -7.65 -20.66
CA PHE A 362 -11.59 -8.16 -20.17
C PHE A 362 -12.19 -9.21 -21.11
N GLN A 363 -12.23 -8.93 -22.42
CA GLN A 363 -12.72 -9.84 -23.45
C GLN A 363 -11.93 -11.16 -23.47
N GLU A 364 -10.59 -11.09 -23.45
CA GLU A 364 -9.73 -12.28 -23.41
C GLU A 364 -10.02 -13.16 -22.18
N ARG A 365 -10.34 -12.57 -21.03
CA ARG A 365 -10.73 -13.33 -19.83
C ARG A 365 -12.11 -13.95 -19.96
N HIS A 366 -13.07 -13.21 -20.54
CA HIS A 366 -14.41 -13.72 -20.80
C HIS A 366 -14.39 -14.92 -21.77
N GLU A 367 -13.69 -14.79 -22.89
CA GLU A 367 -13.55 -15.84 -23.92
C GLU A 367 -12.88 -17.11 -23.37
N ARG A 368 -11.93 -16.95 -22.44
CA ARG A 368 -11.27 -18.06 -21.76
C ARG A 368 -12.13 -18.68 -20.64
N GLY A 369 -13.36 -18.21 -20.44
CA GLY A 369 -14.25 -18.67 -19.38
C GLY A 369 -13.77 -18.34 -17.97
N LEU A 370 -12.90 -17.33 -17.82
CA LEU A 370 -12.34 -16.93 -16.52
C LEU A 370 -13.26 -15.97 -15.75
N LEU A 371 -14.27 -15.40 -16.40
CA LEU A 371 -15.29 -14.54 -15.79
C LEU A 371 -16.65 -14.73 -16.45
N THR A 372 -17.71 -14.54 -15.67
CA THR A 372 -19.10 -14.48 -16.14
C THR A 372 -19.60 -13.03 -16.09
N LEU A 373 -20.80 -12.76 -16.63
CA LEU A 373 -21.44 -11.43 -16.59
C LEU A 373 -22.72 -11.41 -15.74
N THR A 374 -22.99 -12.50 -15.03
CA THR A 374 -24.24 -12.72 -14.28
C THR A 374 -24.49 -11.64 -13.23
N THR A 375 -23.47 -11.30 -12.45
CA THR A 375 -23.59 -10.31 -11.36
C THR A 375 -23.75 -8.90 -11.92
N THR A 376 -23.01 -8.59 -12.99
CA THR A 376 -23.10 -7.32 -13.72
C THR A 376 -24.49 -7.11 -14.30
N GLN A 377 -25.05 -8.12 -14.95
CA GLN A 377 -26.40 -8.04 -15.50
C GLN A 377 -27.46 -7.89 -14.39
N GLU A 378 -27.37 -8.65 -13.30
CA GLU A 378 -28.32 -8.54 -12.19
C GLU A 378 -28.24 -7.17 -11.49
N TRP A 379 -27.02 -6.65 -11.29
CA TRP A 379 -26.79 -5.31 -10.76
C TRP A 379 -27.42 -4.22 -11.64
N LEU A 380 -27.22 -4.27 -12.96
CA LEU A 380 -27.78 -3.30 -13.88
C LEU A 380 -29.29 -3.46 -14.06
N ARG A 381 -29.84 -4.68 -14.11
CA ARG A 381 -31.30 -4.90 -14.15
C ARG A 381 -31.98 -4.35 -12.89
N LYS A 382 -31.38 -4.57 -11.72
CA LYS A 382 -31.87 -4.02 -10.45
C LYS A 382 -31.89 -2.49 -10.51
N ALA A 383 -30.83 -1.86 -11.01
CA ALA A 383 -30.78 -0.41 -11.19
C ALA A 383 -31.80 0.08 -12.24
N TYR A 384 -31.97 -0.65 -13.34
CA TYR A 384 -32.93 -0.30 -14.40
C TYR A 384 -34.37 -0.34 -13.88
N SER A 385 -34.70 -1.28 -13.00
CA SER A 385 -36.05 -1.42 -12.43
C SER A 385 -36.52 -0.22 -11.59
N THR A 386 -35.63 0.68 -11.18
CA THR A 386 -36.00 1.90 -10.44
C THR A 386 -36.47 3.03 -11.35
N PHE A 387 -36.26 2.91 -12.67
CA PHE A 387 -36.68 3.88 -13.66
C PHE A 387 -38.04 3.50 -14.27
N SER A 388 -38.91 4.49 -14.46
CA SER A 388 -40.22 4.28 -15.11
C SER A 388 -40.15 4.24 -16.63
N SER A 389 -39.08 4.76 -17.23
CA SER A 389 -38.79 4.74 -18.66
C SER A 389 -37.32 4.37 -18.90
N PRO A 390 -36.95 3.88 -20.10
CA PRO A 390 -35.56 3.49 -20.39
C PRO A 390 -34.61 4.69 -20.23
N PRO A 391 -33.69 4.70 -19.24
CA PRO A 391 -32.76 5.79 -19.06
C PRO A 391 -31.59 5.68 -20.05
N PRO A 392 -30.92 6.80 -20.41
CA PRO A 392 -29.63 6.75 -21.07
C PRO A 392 -28.62 5.93 -20.26
N THR A 393 -27.76 5.16 -20.91
CA THR A 393 -26.78 4.26 -20.27
C THR A 393 -25.93 4.95 -19.20
N MET A 394 -25.48 6.18 -19.47
CA MET A 394 -24.68 6.94 -18.51
C MET A 394 -25.47 7.31 -17.24
N GLN A 395 -26.77 7.60 -17.36
CA GLN A 395 -27.63 7.89 -16.21
C GLN A 395 -27.93 6.62 -15.41
N LEU A 396 -28.12 5.49 -16.09
CA LEU A 396 -28.22 4.18 -15.45
C LEU A 396 -26.95 3.87 -14.65
N LEU A 397 -25.77 4.08 -15.23
CA LEU A 397 -24.49 3.85 -14.56
C LEU A 397 -24.28 4.78 -13.36
N SER A 398 -24.63 6.06 -13.48
CA SER A 398 -24.63 7.00 -12.35
C SER A 398 -25.45 6.47 -11.18
N HIS A 399 -26.69 6.05 -11.45
CA HIS A 399 -27.59 5.49 -10.44
C HIS A 399 -27.04 4.18 -9.86
N ALA A 400 -26.63 3.25 -10.72
CA ALA A 400 -26.18 1.92 -10.33
C ALA A 400 -24.91 1.96 -9.46
N LEU A 401 -23.92 2.79 -9.84
CA LEU A 401 -22.66 2.94 -9.08
C LEU A 401 -22.88 3.71 -7.78
N THR A 402 -23.70 4.77 -7.79
CA THR A 402 -24.05 5.48 -6.56
C THR A 402 -24.77 4.54 -5.59
N SER A 403 -25.77 3.79 -6.07
CA SER A 403 -26.48 2.79 -5.29
C SER A 403 -25.54 1.73 -4.71
N LEU A 404 -24.55 1.26 -5.48
CA LEU A 404 -23.54 0.29 -5.03
C LEU A 404 -22.64 0.86 -3.92
N VAL A 405 -22.21 2.12 -4.03
CA VAL A 405 -21.41 2.81 -2.99
C VAL A 405 -22.18 2.95 -1.68
N PHE A 406 -23.46 3.29 -1.75
CA PHE A 406 -24.27 3.43 -0.55
C PHE A 406 -24.73 2.08 0.00
N SER A 407 -24.99 1.10 -0.87
CA SER A 407 -25.53 -0.23 -0.53
C SER A 407 -24.65 -1.34 -1.08
N PRO A 408 -23.45 -1.54 -0.51
CA PRO A 408 -22.54 -2.58 -0.95
C PRO A 408 -23.13 -3.98 -0.69
N PRO A 409 -22.77 -5.00 -1.49
CA PRO A 409 -23.16 -6.39 -1.28
C PRO A 409 -22.73 -6.88 0.11
N ALA A 410 -23.64 -7.54 0.83
CA ALA A 410 -23.41 -8.04 2.17
C ALA A 410 -22.67 -9.38 2.14
N THR A 411 -21.37 -9.41 1.80
CA THR A 411 -20.52 -10.59 2.04
C THR A 411 -19.04 -10.25 2.23
N VAL A 412 -18.54 -10.75 3.37
CA VAL A 412 -17.15 -10.99 3.82
C VAL A 412 -16.27 -9.76 4.06
N SER A 413 -16.22 -9.39 5.35
CA SER A 413 -15.14 -8.65 5.97
C SER A 413 -13.77 -9.17 5.52
N THR A 414 -12.86 -8.24 5.25
CA THR A 414 -11.45 -8.39 4.82
C THR A 414 -11.21 -8.50 3.30
N PRO A 415 -10.48 -7.56 2.69
CA PRO A 415 -9.66 -7.93 1.54
C PRO A 415 -8.70 -9.05 1.99
N PRO A 416 -8.37 -10.05 1.15
CA PRO A 416 -7.34 -11.01 1.51
C PRO A 416 -6.07 -10.25 1.89
N PRO A 417 -5.36 -10.62 2.97
CA PRO A 417 -4.04 -10.07 3.23
C PRO A 417 -3.17 -10.27 1.97
N PRO A 418 -2.21 -9.37 1.67
CA PRO A 418 -1.25 -9.61 0.61
C PRO A 418 -0.61 -10.97 0.91
N THR A 419 -1.00 -11.98 0.15
CA THR A 419 -0.59 -13.35 0.42
C THR A 419 0.85 -13.42 -0.06
N THR A 420 1.77 -13.54 0.90
CA THR A 420 3.18 -13.87 0.67
C THR A 420 3.23 -15.28 0.07
N THR A 421 2.98 -15.40 -1.22
CA THR A 421 3.20 -16.60 -2.02
C THR A 421 3.88 -16.18 -3.32
N PRO A 422 4.95 -16.87 -3.75
CA PRO A 422 5.75 -16.46 -4.90
C PRO A 422 4.91 -16.42 -6.19
N LEU A 423 5.05 -15.31 -6.91
CA LEU A 423 4.22 -14.82 -8.02
C LEU A 423 4.41 -15.56 -9.37
N SER A 424 5.06 -16.71 -9.41
CA SER A 424 5.47 -17.29 -10.72
C SER A 424 4.41 -18.13 -11.44
N GLN A 425 3.23 -18.39 -10.86
CA GLN A 425 2.24 -19.30 -11.49
C GLN A 425 0.76 -18.89 -11.37
N ARG A 426 0.44 -17.63 -11.10
CA ARG A 426 -0.94 -17.16 -11.21
C ARG A 426 -0.97 -15.93 -12.11
N LEU A 427 -1.69 -16.01 -13.24
CA LEU A 427 -2.45 -14.85 -13.68
C LEU A 427 -3.15 -14.33 -12.41
N PRO A 428 -2.97 -13.07 -11.99
CA PRO A 428 -3.70 -12.59 -10.84
C PRO A 428 -5.17 -12.78 -11.19
N HIS A 429 -5.82 -13.75 -10.53
CA HIS A 429 -7.25 -13.90 -10.59
C HIS A 429 -7.79 -12.70 -9.82
N ILE A 430 -7.82 -11.55 -10.50
CA ILE A 430 -8.56 -10.36 -10.10
C ILE A 430 -10.03 -10.69 -10.38
N ALA A 431 -10.56 -11.68 -9.66
CA ALA A 431 -11.99 -11.88 -9.60
C ALA A 431 -12.54 -10.82 -8.65
N PRO A 432 -13.67 -10.16 -9.01
CA PRO A 432 -14.34 -9.28 -8.05
C PRO A 432 -14.70 -10.09 -6.79
N PRO A 433 -14.66 -9.47 -5.60
CA PRO A 433 -15.20 -10.09 -4.41
C PRO A 433 -16.66 -10.48 -4.58
N PRO A 434 -17.14 -11.51 -3.86
CA PRO A 434 -18.49 -12.04 -4.03
C PRO A 434 -19.57 -10.95 -3.96
N GLY A 435 -20.42 -10.90 -4.99
CA GLY A 435 -21.53 -9.95 -5.09
C GLY A 435 -21.20 -8.62 -5.78
N TYR A 436 -19.93 -8.32 -6.07
CA TYR A 436 -19.58 -7.15 -6.88
C TYR A 436 -19.65 -7.48 -8.39
N PRO A 437 -20.09 -6.53 -9.23
CA PRO A 437 -20.10 -6.68 -10.68
C PRO A 437 -18.73 -7.05 -11.25
N GLU A 438 -18.71 -7.99 -12.20
CA GLU A 438 -17.49 -8.46 -12.86
C GLU A 438 -16.79 -7.38 -13.68
N THR A 439 -17.52 -6.42 -14.22
CA THR A 439 -16.95 -5.26 -14.92
C THR A 439 -16.28 -4.25 -13.98
N LEU A 440 -16.36 -4.40 -12.66
CA LEU A 440 -15.73 -3.54 -11.65
C LEU A 440 -14.51 -4.20 -10.98
N TYR A 441 -13.91 -5.21 -11.62
CA TYR A 441 -12.82 -5.99 -11.05
C TYR A 441 -11.56 -5.18 -10.68
N LEU A 442 -11.26 -4.09 -11.41
CA LEU A 442 -10.13 -3.17 -11.10
C LEU A 442 -10.50 -2.07 -10.08
N ASP A 443 -11.79 -1.88 -9.83
CA ASP A 443 -12.31 -0.76 -9.03
C ASP A 443 -12.63 -1.14 -7.59
N HIS A 444 -12.44 -2.39 -7.19
CA HIS A 444 -12.92 -2.86 -5.89
C HIS A 444 -12.32 -2.09 -4.69
N ALA A 445 -11.01 -1.83 -4.71
CA ALA A 445 -10.37 -1.03 -3.66
C ALA A 445 -10.91 0.41 -3.62
N ARG A 446 -11.20 0.97 -4.79
CA ARG A 446 -11.76 2.33 -4.95
C ARG A 446 -13.19 2.38 -4.43
N LEU A 447 -14.03 1.41 -4.79
CA LEU A 447 -15.40 1.25 -4.30
C LEU A 447 -15.43 1.07 -2.79
N ALA A 448 -14.52 0.27 -2.22
CA ALA A 448 -14.41 0.13 -0.77
C ALA A 448 -14.09 1.46 -0.09
N GLY A 449 -13.21 2.28 -0.67
CA GLY A 449 -12.91 3.64 -0.21
C GLY A 449 -14.12 4.58 -0.31
N LEU A 450 -14.83 4.59 -1.44
CA LEU A 450 -16.02 5.42 -1.63
C LEU A 450 -17.16 5.03 -0.68
N THR A 451 -17.37 3.73 -0.48
CA THR A 451 -18.35 3.17 0.47
C THR A 451 -18.01 3.60 1.89
N ALA A 452 -16.72 3.54 2.23
CA ALA A 452 -16.19 4.01 3.50
C ALA A 452 -16.46 5.51 3.73
N ASP A 453 -16.17 6.34 2.74
CA ASP A 453 -16.40 7.79 2.80
C ASP A 453 -17.90 8.11 2.92
N ALA A 454 -18.75 7.40 2.17
CA ALA A 454 -20.20 7.54 2.23
C ALA A 454 -20.77 7.17 3.61
N ALA A 455 -20.25 6.09 4.22
CA ALA A 455 -20.62 5.67 5.56
C ALA A 455 -20.20 6.71 6.61
N ASP A 456 -18.97 7.23 6.53
CA ASP A 456 -18.47 8.24 7.46
C ASP A 456 -19.28 9.55 7.35
N LEU A 457 -19.60 9.97 6.12
CA LEU A 457 -20.44 11.14 5.85
C LEU A 457 -21.88 10.95 6.35
N GLY A 458 -22.43 9.73 6.27
CA GLY A 458 -23.72 9.38 6.84
C GLY A 458 -23.78 9.52 8.36
N VAL A 459 -22.71 9.11 9.07
CA VAL A 459 -22.60 9.31 10.52
C VAL A 459 -22.45 10.80 10.85
N LEU A 460 -21.60 11.53 10.12
CA LEU A 460 -21.44 12.97 10.31
C LEU A 460 -22.77 13.70 10.15
N TYR A 461 -23.55 13.39 9.10
CA TYR A 461 -24.89 13.94 8.91
C TYR A 461 -25.81 13.62 10.09
N SER A 462 -25.82 12.37 10.55
CA SER A 462 -26.63 11.95 11.70
C SER A 462 -26.31 12.74 12.97
N VAL A 463 -25.03 12.93 13.25
CA VAL A 463 -24.54 13.66 14.43
C VAL A 463 -24.80 15.15 14.32
N LEU A 464 -24.68 15.76 13.13
CA LEU A 464 -25.03 17.16 12.91
C LEU A 464 -26.54 17.41 13.07
N MET A 465 -27.38 16.47 12.65
CA MET A 465 -28.82 16.56 12.89
C MET A 465 -29.14 16.47 14.39
N LEU A 466 -28.46 15.59 15.12
CA LEU A 466 -28.57 15.52 16.58
C LEU A 466 -28.12 16.82 17.24
N PHE A 467 -26.99 17.40 16.81
CA PHE A 467 -26.52 18.70 17.29
C PHE A 467 -27.58 19.80 17.09
N ARG A 468 -28.14 19.91 15.89
CA ARG A 468 -29.22 20.88 15.60
C ARG A 468 -30.41 20.64 16.52
N GLN A 469 -30.84 19.39 16.69
CA GLN A 469 -31.94 19.05 17.58
C GLN A 469 -31.66 19.50 19.02
N LEU A 470 -30.44 19.28 19.53
CA LEU A 470 -30.05 19.71 20.87
C LEU A 470 -30.05 21.23 21.03
N VAL A 471 -29.57 21.98 20.04
CA VAL A 471 -29.60 23.46 20.05
C VAL A 471 -31.04 23.98 20.12
N TYR A 472 -31.96 23.41 19.35
CA TYR A 472 -33.35 23.89 19.25
C TYR A 472 -34.31 23.30 20.31
N SER A 473 -33.90 22.29 21.07
CA SER A 473 -34.77 21.66 22.10
C SER A 473 -35.11 22.58 23.28
N GLY A 474 -34.41 23.71 23.44
CA GLY A 474 -34.57 24.63 24.58
C GLY A 474 -35.66 25.70 24.44
N GLY A 475 -36.45 25.71 23.37
CA GLY A 475 -37.56 26.67 23.16
C GLY A 475 -37.15 28.12 22.87
N GLN A 476 -35.87 28.49 23.03
CA GLN A 476 -35.32 29.77 22.60
C GLN A 476 -35.06 29.78 21.08
N LYS A 477 -35.40 30.89 20.42
CA LYS A 477 -34.98 31.15 19.03
C LYS A 477 -33.49 31.47 19.01
N VAL A 478 -32.67 30.44 18.83
CA VAL A 478 -31.22 30.58 18.64
C VAL A 478 -30.91 30.60 17.15
N SER A 479 -30.20 31.63 16.67
CA SER A 479 -29.66 31.64 15.31
C SER A 479 -28.39 30.80 15.28
N LEU A 480 -28.32 29.82 14.39
CA LEU A 480 -27.15 28.96 14.25
C LEU A 480 -26.34 29.43 13.04
N GLU A 481 -25.16 29.99 13.28
CA GLU A 481 -24.24 30.41 12.23
C GLU A 481 -23.50 29.23 11.60
N ASP A 482 -23.22 29.31 10.30
CA ASP A 482 -22.47 28.28 9.56
C ASP A 482 -21.05 28.07 10.13
N SER A 483 -20.43 29.13 10.64
CA SER A 483 -19.11 29.11 11.31
C SER A 483 -19.07 28.16 12.51
N VAL A 484 -20.18 28.06 13.25
CA VAL A 484 -20.34 27.17 14.40
C VAL A 484 -20.48 25.73 13.94
N VAL A 485 -21.26 25.49 12.88
CA VAL A 485 -21.43 24.15 12.30
C VAL A 485 -20.10 23.63 11.75
N ASP A 486 -19.34 24.47 11.05
CA ASP A 486 -18.00 24.13 10.56
C ASP A 486 -17.02 23.81 11.70
N ARG A 487 -17.10 24.53 12.81
CA ARG A 487 -16.33 24.22 14.01
C ARG A 487 -16.71 22.86 14.59
N VAL A 488 -18.00 22.57 14.73
CA VAL A 488 -18.49 21.28 15.25
C VAL A 488 -18.04 20.13 14.34
N LYS A 489 -18.12 20.29 13.01
CA LYS A 489 -17.60 19.30 12.06
C LYS A 489 -16.13 18.97 12.34
N ARG A 490 -15.27 19.99 12.47
CA ARG A 490 -13.84 19.79 12.76
C ARG A 490 -13.62 19.02 14.06
N GLU A 491 -14.33 19.41 15.13
CA GLU A 491 -14.19 18.77 16.44
C GLU A 491 -14.66 17.32 16.45
N ILE A 492 -15.72 16.98 15.70
CA ILE A 492 -16.18 15.60 15.51
C ILE A 492 -15.05 14.74 14.90
N TRP A 493 -14.33 15.27 13.91
CA TRP A 493 -13.21 14.55 13.27
C TRP A 493 -11.95 14.48 14.13
N GLU A 494 -11.70 15.48 14.97
CA GLU A 494 -10.54 15.52 15.87
C GLU A 494 -10.68 14.54 17.03
N VAL A 495 -11.87 14.50 17.64
CA VAL A 495 -12.17 13.69 18.84
C VAL A 495 -12.64 12.28 18.48
N GLY A 496 -13.31 12.13 17.34
CA GLY A 496 -13.94 10.87 16.96
C GLY A 496 -12.99 9.75 16.54
N PRO A 497 -13.55 8.54 16.34
CA PRO A 497 -12.79 7.40 15.83
C PRO A 497 -12.26 7.67 14.42
N VAL A 498 -11.22 6.94 14.03
CA VAL A 498 -10.57 7.07 12.70
C VAL A 498 -11.56 6.89 11.54
N ARG A 499 -12.60 6.07 11.74
CA ARG A 499 -13.67 5.79 10.76
C ARG A 499 -15.02 5.94 11.45
N LEU A 500 -15.69 7.08 11.26
CA LEU A 500 -17.00 7.34 11.88
C LEU A 500 -18.03 6.28 11.48
N GLY A 501 -18.08 5.92 10.20
CA GLY A 501 -19.02 4.98 9.59
C GLY A 501 -18.71 3.50 9.81
N LEU A 502 -17.79 3.15 10.71
CA LEU A 502 -17.50 1.74 11.03
C LEU A 502 -18.77 0.98 11.46
N CYS A 503 -19.71 1.65 12.11
CA CYS A 503 -21.01 1.07 12.47
C CYS A 503 -21.87 0.60 11.28
N PHE A 504 -21.56 1.05 10.07
CA PHE A 504 -22.25 0.60 8.85
C PHE A 504 -21.52 -0.52 8.10
N SER A 505 -20.37 -0.98 8.60
CA SER A 505 -19.52 -1.98 7.92
C SER A 505 -19.99 -3.44 8.05
N GLY A 506 -21.18 -3.70 8.60
CA GLY A 506 -21.77 -5.04 8.71
C GLY A 506 -21.05 -6.00 9.69
N ARG A 507 -20.05 -5.51 10.44
CA ARG A 507 -19.38 -6.28 11.49
C ARG A 507 -20.30 -6.42 12.71
N LYS A 508 -20.28 -7.60 13.34
CA LYS A 508 -21.07 -7.86 14.55
C LYS A 508 -20.39 -7.22 15.77
N PRO A 509 -21.14 -6.54 16.66
CA PRO A 509 -20.63 -6.10 17.95
C PRO A 509 -20.20 -7.33 18.78
N GLY A 510 -18.91 -7.45 19.12
CA GLY A 510 -18.44 -8.48 20.07
C GLY A 510 -17.04 -9.04 19.87
N ASP A 511 -16.50 -9.07 18.64
CA ASP A 511 -15.25 -9.81 18.34
C ASP A 511 -14.00 -8.94 18.13
N ASP A 512 -14.11 -7.61 18.21
CA ASP A 512 -13.04 -6.71 17.79
C ASP A 512 -12.68 -5.64 18.86
N GLU A 513 -11.41 -5.64 19.30
CA GLU A 513 -10.79 -4.51 20.04
C GLU A 513 -11.00 -3.17 19.31
N GLU A 514 -11.10 -3.22 17.99
CA GLU A 514 -11.39 -2.08 17.11
C GLU A 514 -12.81 -1.52 17.30
N TRP A 515 -13.81 -2.39 17.51
CA TRP A 515 -15.19 -1.97 17.76
C TRP A 515 -15.32 -1.25 19.10
N GLU A 516 -14.65 -1.77 20.12
CA GLU A 516 -14.61 -1.16 21.45
C GLU A 516 -13.98 0.24 21.40
N LYS A 517 -12.84 0.37 20.72
CA LYS A 517 -12.19 1.67 20.47
C LYS A 517 -13.09 2.63 19.71
N TRP A 518 -13.82 2.15 18.71
CA TRP A 518 -14.78 2.96 17.97
C TRP A 518 -15.90 3.47 18.88
N ARG A 519 -16.48 2.58 19.70
CA ARG A 519 -17.55 2.94 20.63
C ARG A 519 -17.09 3.99 21.64
N LEU A 520 -15.89 3.85 22.20
CA LEU A 520 -15.31 4.86 23.10
C LEU A 520 -15.15 6.21 22.39
N GLY A 521 -14.57 6.23 21.18
CA GLY A 521 -14.43 7.47 20.41
C GLY A 521 -15.78 8.13 20.08
N MET A 522 -16.84 7.36 19.84
CA MET A 522 -18.18 7.92 19.62
C MET A 522 -18.81 8.53 20.87
N ARG A 523 -18.50 8.02 22.07
CA ARG A 523 -18.91 8.66 23.33
C ARG A 523 -18.27 10.04 23.46
N ASP A 524 -17.00 10.15 23.10
CA ASP A 524 -16.28 11.44 23.12
C ASP A 524 -16.88 12.43 22.12
N VAL A 525 -17.27 11.97 20.92
CA VAL A 525 -17.99 12.78 19.90
C VAL A 525 -19.31 13.32 20.46
N VAL A 526 -20.11 12.44 21.04
CA VAL A 526 -21.42 12.80 21.60
C VAL A 526 -21.29 13.80 22.75
N LEU A 527 -20.32 13.59 23.64
CA LEU A 527 -20.01 14.51 24.72
C LEU A 527 -19.63 15.88 24.16
N GLN A 528 -18.73 15.93 23.17
CA GLN A 528 -18.30 17.17 22.55
C GLN A 528 -19.46 17.92 21.88
N VAL A 529 -20.33 17.19 21.17
CA VAL A 529 -21.54 17.75 20.55
C VAL A 529 -22.50 18.31 21.59
N ALA A 530 -22.68 17.63 22.72
CA ALA A 530 -23.53 18.12 23.82
C ALA A 530 -22.95 19.39 24.46
N VAL A 531 -21.64 19.43 24.70
CA VAL A 531 -20.93 20.62 25.22
C VAL A 531 -21.15 21.82 24.29
N ARG A 532 -20.94 21.63 22.98
CA ARG A 532 -21.14 22.70 21.99
C ARG A 532 -22.58 23.15 21.87
N ALA A 533 -23.54 22.22 21.90
CA ALA A 533 -24.95 22.57 21.87
C ALA A 533 -25.35 23.43 23.08
N ASN A 534 -24.83 23.11 24.27
CA ASN A 534 -25.07 23.91 25.48
C ASN A 534 -24.44 25.30 25.41
N GLN A 535 -23.21 25.42 24.92
CA GLN A 535 -22.55 26.73 24.72
C GLN A 535 -23.35 27.63 23.79
N VAL A 536 -23.83 27.08 22.66
CA VAL A 536 -24.66 27.80 21.69
C VAL A 536 -25.98 28.24 22.33
N ARG A 537 -26.62 27.39 23.14
CA ARG A 537 -27.86 27.74 23.85
C ARG A 537 -27.68 28.84 24.90
N LEU A 538 -26.58 28.80 25.64
CA LEU A 538 -26.30 29.76 26.72
C LEU A 538 -25.67 31.06 26.20
N GLY A 539 -25.24 31.10 24.94
CA GLY A 539 -24.51 32.23 24.36
C GLY A 539 -23.13 32.45 25.01
N THR A 540 -22.56 31.42 25.67
CA THR A 540 -21.28 31.51 26.35
C THR A 540 -20.22 30.67 25.64
N SER A 541 -19.01 31.23 25.51
CA SER A 541 -17.84 30.50 25.02
C SER A 541 -17.15 29.68 26.13
N ASP A 542 -17.64 29.75 27.37
CA ASP A 542 -17.00 29.12 28.53
C ASP A 542 -17.21 27.60 28.54
N SER A 543 -16.12 26.84 28.42
CA SER A 543 -16.17 25.37 28.35
C SER A 543 -16.47 24.65 29.67
N LYS A 544 -16.69 25.40 30.76
CA LYS A 544 -16.82 24.84 32.12
C LYS A 544 -18.22 24.29 32.44
N THR A 545 -19.20 24.50 31.57
CA THR A 545 -20.56 23.98 31.77
C THR A 545 -20.64 22.55 31.24
N LEU A 546 -20.50 21.58 32.15
CA LEU A 546 -20.66 20.17 31.85
C LEU A 546 -22.13 19.85 31.50
N PRO A 547 -22.39 19.05 30.45
CA PRO A 547 -23.73 18.56 30.16
C PRO A 547 -24.28 17.70 31.31
N ASP A 548 -25.61 17.74 31.51
CA ASP A 548 -26.29 16.89 32.49
C ASP A 548 -25.97 15.40 32.23
N PRO A 549 -25.54 14.61 33.23
CA PRO A 549 -25.34 13.16 33.09
C PRO A 549 -26.54 12.42 32.48
N LYS A 550 -27.78 12.86 32.75
CA LYS A 550 -28.98 12.27 32.14
C LYS A 550 -29.05 12.53 30.63
N MET A 551 -28.63 13.71 30.18
CA MET A 551 -28.53 14.05 28.76
C MET A 551 -27.48 13.15 28.09
N LEU A 552 -26.30 13.00 28.69
CA LEU A 552 -25.26 12.14 28.13
C LEU A 552 -25.70 10.68 28.00
N ALA A 553 -26.35 10.12 29.03
CA ALA A 553 -26.90 8.76 28.97
C ALA A 553 -27.99 8.62 27.87
N MET A 554 -28.82 9.64 27.67
CA MET A 554 -29.80 9.68 26.58
C MET A 554 -29.09 9.66 25.21
N LEU A 555 -28.02 10.44 25.05
CA LEU A 555 -27.31 10.54 23.79
C LEU A 555 -26.51 9.28 23.45
N GLU A 556 -25.91 8.63 24.45
CA GLU A 556 -25.27 7.31 24.29
C GLU A 556 -26.29 6.26 23.82
N SER A 557 -27.45 6.20 24.49
CA SER A 557 -28.56 5.33 24.08
C SER A 557 -29.07 5.67 22.68
N TRP A 558 -29.10 6.96 22.31
CA TRP A 558 -29.44 7.40 20.97
C TRP A 558 -28.44 6.88 19.94
N THR A 559 -27.13 6.94 20.20
CA THR A 559 -26.11 6.43 19.29
C THR A 559 -26.23 4.93 19.07
N ASP A 560 -26.41 4.15 20.13
CA ASP A 560 -26.56 2.69 20.05
C ASP A 560 -27.82 2.30 19.25
N THR A 561 -28.88 3.11 19.37
CA THR A 561 -30.17 2.85 18.71
C THR A 561 -30.18 3.28 17.24
N ASN A 562 -29.51 4.39 16.90
CA ASN A 562 -29.64 5.03 15.59
C ASN A 562 -28.42 4.84 14.68
N LEU A 563 -27.22 4.66 15.21
CA LEU A 563 -25.99 4.43 14.43
C LEU A 563 -25.77 2.94 14.20
N ARG A 564 -26.74 2.29 13.55
CA ARG A 564 -26.66 0.89 13.11
C ARG A 564 -27.26 0.74 11.71
N PRO A 565 -26.81 -0.24 10.90
CA PRO A 565 -27.22 -0.34 9.49
C PRO A 565 -28.73 -0.44 9.29
N ASP A 566 -29.42 -1.09 10.23
CA ASP A 566 -30.85 -1.37 10.14
C ASP A 566 -31.75 -0.27 10.69
N ALA A 567 -31.18 0.73 11.38
CA ALA A 567 -31.97 1.79 12.01
C ALA A 567 -32.77 2.60 10.97
N PRO A 568 -34.06 2.88 11.22
CA PRO A 568 -34.87 3.70 10.32
C PRO A 568 -34.26 5.06 10.04
N LEU A 569 -33.67 5.70 11.05
CA LEU A 569 -33.03 7.00 10.92
C LEU A 569 -31.77 6.94 10.05
N ALA A 570 -30.92 5.92 10.23
CA ALA A 570 -29.75 5.69 9.38
C ALA A 570 -30.16 5.46 7.92
N LYS A 571 -31.22 4.67 7.67
CA LYS A 571 -31.77 4.43 6.32
C LYS A 571 -32.29 5.73 5.68
N LEU A 572 -32.99 6.56 6.45
CA LEU A 572 -33.49 7.85 5.99
C LEU A 572 -32.34 8.80 5.60
N PHE A 573 -31.35 8.95 6.49
CA PHE A 573 -30.21 9.83 6.25
C PHE A 573 -29.33 9.34 5.10
N LYS A 574 -29.07 8.04 5.03
CA LYS A 574 -28.41 7.40 3.89
C LYS A 574 -29.15 7.65 2.59
N GLY A 575 -30.48 7.52 2.57
CA GLY A 575 -31.30 7.75 1.38
C GLY A 575 -31.27 9.21 0.90
N ARG A 576 -31.33 10.18 1.84
CA ARG A 576 -31.17 11.61 1.51
C ARG A 576 -29.79 11.91 0.94
N LEU A 577 -28.75 11.39 1.60
CA LEU A 577 -27.38 11.58 1.18
C LEU A 577 -27.10 10.96 -0.19
N ALA A 578 -27.60 9.75 -0.44
CA ALA A 578 -27.48 9.07 -1.73
C ALA A 578 -28.10 9.88 -2.86
N LYS A 579 -29.30 10.43 -2.66
CA LYS A 579 -29.96 11.30 -3.65
C LYS A 579 -29.18 12.58 -3.92
N ALA A 580 -28.68 13.24 -2.88
CA ALA A 580 -27.89 14.46 -3.02
C ALA A 580 -26.57 14.20 -3.79
N VAL A 581 -25.89 13.09 -3.47
CA VAL A 581 -24.69 12.67 -4.21
C VAL A 581 -25.01 12.31 -5.65
N GLU A 582 -26.11 11.59 -5.89
CA GLU A 582 -26.55 11.23 -7.24
C GLU A 582 -26.88 12.45 -8.10
N GLN A 583 -27.49 13.49 -7.51
CA GLN A 583 -27.71 14.77 -8.18
C GLN A 583 -26.38 15.41 -8.59
N VAL A 584 -25.37 15.45 -7.71
CA VAL A 584 -24.03 15.94 -8.08
C VAL A 584 -23.37 15.11 -9.18
N VAL A 585 -23.50 13.77 -9.13
CA VAL A 585 -22.94 12.88 -10.15
C VAL A 585 -23.54 13.17 -11.53
N ASN A 586 -24.83 13.50 -11.59
CA ASN A 586 -25.55 13.77 -12.83
C ASN A 586 -25.42 15.24 -13.30
N SER A 587 -25.36 16.21 -12.38
CA SER A 587 -25.29 17.63 -12.70
C SER A 587 -23.86 18.09 -13.01
N ARG A 588 -23.64 18.62 -14.22
CA ARG A 588 -22.35 19.24 -14.61
C ARG A 588 -22.25 20.74 -14.27
N LYS A 589 -23.30 21.34 -13.69
CA LYS A 589 -23.40 22.79 -13.43
C LYS A 589 -23.85 23.07 -11.98
N LYS A 590 -23.33 24.17 -11.41
CA LYS A 590 -23.63 24.67 -10.04
C LYS A 590 -25.09 25.11 -9.83
N GLU A 591 -25.90 25.21 -10.88
CA GLU A 591 -27.21 25.89 -10.84
C GLU A 591 -28.37 25.00 -10.35
N ASP A 592 -28.21 23.67 -10.29
CA ASP A 592 -29.25 22.70 -9.86
C ASP A 592 -29.26 22.44 -8.33
N GLU A 593 -28.43 23.13 -7.55
CA GLU A 593 -28.24 22.83 -6.11
C GLU A 593 -29.41 23.21 -5.21
N LYS A 594 -30.47 23.84 -5.73
CA LYS A 594 -31.58 24.36 -4.92
C LYS A 594 -32.42 23.28 -4.22
N GLU A 595 -32.46 22.06 -4.75
CA GLU A 595 -33.27 20.97 -4.19
C GLU A 595 -32.56 20.24 -3.02
N VAL A 596 -31.23 20.25 -2.98
CA VAL A 596 -30.44 19.65 -1.89
C VAL A 596 -30.52 20.50 -0.60
N LEU A 597 -30.78 21.80 -0.74
CA LEU A 597 -30.78 22.79 0.35
C LEU A 597 -31.99 22.72 1.32
N ALA A 598 -32.91 21.77 1.12
CA ALA A 598 -34.11 21.66 1.96
C ALA A 598 -34.00 20.57 3.04
N ALA A 599 -32.93 19.78 3.04
CA ALA A 599 -32.82 18.55 3.84
C ALA A 599 -31.87 18.64 5.05
N GLY A 600 -31.29 19.81 5.35
CA GLY A 600 -30.27 19.95 6.39
C GLY A 600 -28.89 19.47 5.92
N LEU A 601 -28.69 19.36 4.61
CA LEU A 601 -27.45 18.88 3.98
C LEU A 601 -26.53 20.03 3.55
N GLU A 602 -27.00 21.27 3.69
CA GLU A 602 -26.30 22.50 3.29
C GLU A 602 -24.88 22.55 3.85
N PRO A 603 -24.64 22.24 5.15
CA PRO A 603 -23.30 22.27 5.72
C PRO A 603 -22.37 21.15 5.22
N LEU A 604 -22.92 20.13 4.56
CA LEU A 604 -22.18 18.97 4.04
C LEU A 604 -21.98 19.03 2.52
N MET A 605 -22.43 20.10 1.86
CA MET A 605 -22.32 20.24 0.42
C MET A 605 -20.88 20.13 -0.12
N PRO A 606 -19.83 20.68 0.52
CA PRO A 606 -18.46 20.44 0.09
C PRO A 606 -18.09 18.94 0.06
N GLU A 607 -18.51 18.21 1.08
CA GLU A 607 -18.26 16.78 1.26
C GLU A 607 -19.05 15.93 0.25
N ILE A 608 -20.32 16.26 0.04
CA ILE A 608 -21.20 15.66 -0.96
C ILE A 608 -20.64 15.89 -2.37
N ARG A 609 -20.22 17.11 -2.69
CA ARG A 609 -19.65 17.45 -4.01
C ARG A 609 -18.42 16.62 -4.31
N HIS A 610 -17.47 16.55 -3.38
CA HIS A 610 -16.25 15.79 -3.59
C HIS A 610 -16.51 14.28 -3.72
N LEU A 611 -17.43 13.70 -2.93
CA LEU A 611 -17.82 12.30 -3.07
C LEU A 611 -18.49 12.06 -4.43
N GLY A 612 -19.41 12.95 -4.83
CA GLY A 612 -20.09 12.90 -6.13
C GLY A 612 -19.13 13.05 -7.31
N GLU A 613 -18.17 13.97 -7.26
CA GLU A 613 -17.13 14.11 -8.29
C GLU A 613 -16.28 12.86 -8.46
N ARG A 614 -15.91 12.20 -7.34
CA ARG A 614 -15.14 10.95 -7.39
C ARG A 614 -15.95 9.79 -7.96
N ILE A 615 -17.23 9.67 -7.61
CA ILE A 615 -18.15 8.69 -8.20
C ILE A 615 -18.38 9.01 -9.68
N GLY A 616 -18.59 10.27 -10.05
CA GLY A 616 -18.78 10.71 -11.43
C GLY A 616 -17.56 10.44 -12.32
N LYS A 617 -16.34 10.61 -11.79
CA LYS A 617 -15.11 10.16 -12.48
C LYS A 617 -15.13 8.67 -12.75
N LEU A 618 -15.49 7.85 -11.75
CA LEU A 618 -15.63 6.40 -11.91
C LEU A 618 -16.67 6.05 -12.98
N VAL A 619 -17.87 6.64 -12.91
CA VAL A 619 -18.94 6.46 -13.90
C VAL A 619 -18.45 6.79 -15.32
N SER A 620 -17.72 7.90 -15.48
CA SER A 620 -17.20 8.35 -16.78
C SER A 620 -16.16 7.39 -17.37
N PHE A 621 -15.19 6.93 -16.58
CA PHE A 621 -14.18 5.97 -17.04
C PHE A 621 -14.79 4.60 -17.30
N HIS A 622 -15.59 4.09 -16.37
CA HIS A 622 -16.27 2.82 -16.52
C HIS A 622 -17.20 2.80 -17.73
N GLY A 623 -17.94 3.89 -17.96
CA GLY A 623 -18.76 4.07 -19.15
C GLY A 623 -17.93 4.09 -20.43
N ARG A 624 -16.75 4.73 -20.45
CA ARG A 624 -15.87 4.69 -21.64
C ARG A 624 -15.42 3.29 -22.01
N VAL A 625 -15.19 2.41 -21.04
CA VAL A 625 -14.74 1.03 -21.29
C VAL A 625 -15.90 0.11 -21.65
N TYR A 626 -16.99 0.12 -20.88
CA TYR A 626 -18.02 -0.93 -20.94
C TYR A 626 -19.36 -0.49 -21.54
N ARG A 627 -19.54 0.79 -21.93
CA ARG A 627 -20.83 1.27 -22.48
C ARG A 627 -21.29 0.44 -23.68
N GLY A 628 -20.38 0.12 -24.61
CA GLY A 628 -20.73 -0.69 -25.79
C GLY A 628 -21.21 -2.09 -25.41
N LEU A 629 -20.67 -2.68 -24.34
CA LEU A 629 -21.14 -3.96 -23.80
C LEU A 629 -22.56 -3.85 -23.23
N TYR A 630 -22.87 -2.75 -22.53
CA TYR A 630 -24.17 -2.55 -21.89
C TYR A 630 -25.30 -2.19 -22.85
N GLU A 631 -24.95 -1.55 -23.98
CA GLU A 631 -25.88 -1.18 -25.04
C GLU A 631 -26.13 -2.33 -26.04
N ALA A 632 -25.42 -3.46 -25.89
CA ALA A 632 -25.60 -4.63 -26.75
C ALA A 632 -27.01 -5.23 -26.62
N GLU A 633 -27.57 -5.66 -27.75
CA GLU A 633 -28.91 -6.25 -27.79
C GLU A 633 -29.01 -7.47 -26.87
N GLY A 634 -30.06 -7.50 -26.04
CA GLY A 634 -30.32 -8.60 -25.13
C GLY A 634 -29.45 -8.61 -23.86
N PHE A 635 -28.55 -7.64 -23.65
CA PHE A 635 -27.70 -7.62 -22.46
C PHE A 635 -28.49 -7.45 -21.16
N LEU A 636 -29.49 -6.56 -21.16
CA LEU A 636 -30.41 -6.33 -20.04
C LEU A 636 -31.77 -7.03 -20.18
N ALA A 637 -31.96 -7.81 -21.25
CA ALA A 637 -33.20 -8.55 -21.49
C ALA A 637 -33.42 -9.67 -20.45
#